data_AF-A0AA46TVP0-F1
#
_entry.id   AF-A0AA46TVP0-F1
#
_cell.length_a   1.000
_cell.length_b   1.000
_cell.length_c   1.000
_cell.angle_alpha   90.00
_cell.angle_beta   90.00
_cell.angle_gamma   90.00
#
_symmetry.space_group_name_H-M   'P 1'
#
loop_
_entity.id
_entity.type
_entity.pdbx_description
1 polymer ?
#
loop_
_entity_poly.entity_id
_entity_poly.type
_entity_poly.pdbx_seq_one_letter_code
_entity_poly.pdbx_strand_id
1 'polypeptide(L)'
;MADEMVLATQQWLNKTYGNIPEFDKCPEDGKTGWPTIYSLIEGLQIELGIPHENLSPNFGPTTSQKFDEKVTPNLINGYKSNVVYLIQGAFWCKGIGPAAFDGVYSSYTRNAVMELQADAGFNPDGILTSMWAAALFDMSAFVLVPGGDAKVRKMQQWLNAEYYTYFGILPCDGIYQRDTNTALIYALQAEEGMAPGEANGVYGPGTTNLTPTLKEGNWGPFVSILKYALYVNGFLQDADLENNLFTSEVGDAVEQFREFMIIQPYNRIADMPVIKGLLSSAGDTNRWATGADTATQLTPAQIQTLVNEDVQIIGRYLTGTVGVGADKRDKFLTTEELNNLFNAGISVFPIYQDGGWNIDYFTAFQGASDANVAGQTARDLGIPAGTTIYFAVDVDIQDGDIAGTVLPYFGSLSSVIKGYGYQVGIYGTRNVCNRIISAGYAHLAFVSDMSTGFSGNLGFPMPRQWAFDQFIEFTIGSGAGAVAIDNDAVSGRDLGFNRFENSNLQEARSKIIQLGDILPILKGPAIGTISFDQEYMIKSGPYNVYVKLTESANTDPGTGPNVINISNGKISTDLKEKLSKYYGIIVLPLEQQKIEMYNLIASKMKNGVITVSPRTRPEEPNVGIETIYKYIPEDGTKVSTEWRVQVFLRRDTVQETQPNDISAYNMLLNVSNIVAEASDEVNLIRIFETFASMNAQTPDNYSHTIAAGGMIATFGAVMLALLVLA
;
A
#
# COMPACT_ATOMS: atom_id res chain seq x y z
N MET A 1 21.63 19.03 -16.09
CA MET A 1 22.60 19.73 -16.97
C MET A 1 21.78 20.78 -17.73
N ALA A 2 22.32 21.97 -18.01
CA ALA A 2 21.61 22.98 -18.78
C ALA A 2 21.54 22.56 -20.25
N ASP A 3 20.39 22.73 -20.89
CA ASP A 3 20.23 22.60 -22.33
C ASP A 3 20.55 23.94 -23.00
N GLU A 4 21.51 23.94 -23.92
CA GLU A 4 22.01 25.16 -24.57
C GLU A 4 20.94 25.83 -25.45
N MET A 5 20.04 25.06 -26.06
CA MET A 5 18.97 25.59 -26.91
C MET A 5 17.81 26.14 -26.08
N VAL A 6 17.52 25.54 -24.92
CA VAL A 6 16.60 26.12 -23.94
C VAL A 6 17.18 27.43 -23.39
N LEU A 7 18.47 27.48 -23.07
CA LEU A 7 19.12 28.71 -22.60
C LEU A 7 19.07 29.82 -23.66
N ALA A 8 19.36 29.49 -24.93
CA ALA A 8 19.26 30.43 -26.04
C ALA A 8 17.82 30.96 -26.21
N THR A 9 16.82 30.10 -26.02
CA THR A 9 15.40 30.47 -26.05
C THR A 9 15.06 31.46 -24.94
N GLN A 10 15.46 31.16 -23.69
CA GLN A 10 15.23 32.03 -22.52
C GLN A 10 15.85 33.42 -22.70
N GLN A 11 17.12 33.46 -23.14
CA GLN A 11 17.83 34.71 -23.41
C GLN A 11 17.17 35.52 -24.52
N TRP A 12 16.71 34.86 -25.59
CA TRP A 12 16.02 35.53 -26.67
C TRP A 12 14.66 36.10 -26.24
N LEU A 13 13.89 35.37 -25.44
CA LEU A 13 12.62 35.84 -24.88
C LEU A 13 12.82 37.11 -24.04
N ASN A 14 13.72 37.06 -23.06
CA ASN A 14 14.00 38.18 -22.18
C ASN A 14 14.55 39.39 -22.92
N LYS A 15 15.37 39.18 -23.96
CA LYS A 15 15.88 40.26 -24.80
C LYS A 15 14.81 40.88 -25.68
N THR A 16 13.90 40.07 -26.23
CA THR A 16 12.92 40.49 -27.24
C THR A 16 11.71 41.17 -26.59
N TYR A 17 11.19 40.60 -25.51
CA TYR A 17 9.95 41.07 -24.88
C TYR A 17 10.15 41.65 -23.48
N GLY A 18 11.31 41.46 -22.83
CA GLY A 18 11.52 41.83 -21.42
C GLY A 18 11.56 43.33 -21.10
N ASN A 19 11.31 44.21 -22.08
CA ASN A 19 11.06 45.64 -21.86
C ASN A 19 9.56 45.97 -21.78
N ILE A 20 8.68 45.01 -22.07
CA ILE A 20 7.22 45.12 -21.91
C ILE A 20 6.91 44.87 -20.43
N PRO A 21 6.32 45.84 -19.70
CA PRO A 21 6.09 45.71 -18.27
C PRO A 21 5.21 44.52 -17.86
N GLU A 22 4.23 44.17 -18.70
CA GLU A 22 3.28 43.07 -18.47
C GLU A 22 3.81 41.69 -18.89
N PHE A 23 5.03 41.60 -19.43
CA PHE A 23 5.67 40.34 -19.82
C PHE A 23 6.51 39.77 -18.68
N ASP A 24 6.26 38.52 -18.30
CA ASP A 24 7.01 37.81 -17.27
C ASP A 24 8.31 37.24 -17.84
N LYS A 25 9.44 37.63 -17.23
CA LYS A 25 10.76 37.12 -17.60
C LYS A 25 10.98 35.72 -17.08
N CYS A 26 11.56 34.87 -17.93
CA CYS A 26 11.97 33.52 -17.54
C CYS A 26 13.41 33.52 -16.96
N PRO A 27 13.76 32.54 -16.11
CA PRO A 27 15.15 32.33 -15.71
C PRO A 27 15.99 31.94 -16.93
N GLU A 28 17.25 32.38 -16.99
CA GLU A 28 18.21 32.02 -18.04
C GLU A 28 19.16 30.93 -17.52
N ASP A 29 18.61 29.76 -17.21
CA ASP A 29 19.32 28.65 -16.56
C ASP A 29 19.44 27.39 -17.44
N GLY A 30 18.91 27.43 -18.66
CA GLY A 30 18.87 26.32 -19.61
C GLY A 30 18.01 25.16 -19.14
N LYS A 31 17.08 25.37 -18.22
CA LYS A 31 16.12 24.35 -17.77
C LYS A 31 14.72 24.70 -18.25
N THR A 32 14.07 23.73 -18.87
CA THR A 32 12.64 23.84 -19.17
C THR A 32 11.84 23.89 -17.86
N GLY A 33 10.70 24.59 -17.87
CA GLY A 33 9.84 24.76 -16.71
C GLY A 33 8.74 25.78 -16.97
N TRP A 34 7.74 25.81 -16.08
CA TRP A 34 6.58 26.69 -16.20
C TRP A 34 6.92 28.16 -16.48
N PRO A 35 7.89 28.80 -15.80
CA PRO A 35 8.26 30.18 -16.12
C PRO A 35 8.70 30.38 -17.58
N THR A 36 9.45 29.43 -18.16
CA THR A 36 9.85 29.48 -19.57
C THR A 36 8.65 29.32 -20.51
N ILE A 37 7.73 28.40 -20.20
CA ILE A 37 6.50 28.19 -20.98
C ILE A 37 5.58 29.42 -20.91
N TYR A 38 5.43 30.04 -19.73
CA TYR A 38 4.64 31.26 -19.56
C TYR A 38 5.19 32.40 -20.41
N SER A 39 6.50 32.65 -20.37
CA SER A 39 7.15 33.64 -21.25
C SER A 39 6.97 33.32 -22.75
N LEU A 40 6.99 32.04 -23.14
CA LEU A 40 6.72 31.62 -24.52
C LEU A 40 5.27 31.93 -24.94
N ILE A 41 4.29 31.65 -24.07
CA ILE A 41 2.87 31.95 -24.32
C ILE A 41 2.65 33.46 -24.43
N GLU A 42 3.17 34.25 -23.49
CA GLU A 42 2.99 35.70 -23.48
C GLU A 42 3.67 36.36 -24.69
N GLY A 43 4.88 35.90 -25.04
CA GLY A 43 5.56 36.31 -26.27
C GLY A 43 4.70 36.03 -27.51
N LEU A 44 4.06 34.86 -27.58
CA LEU A 44 3.14 34.52 -28.66
C LEU A 44 1.91 35.43 -28.67
N GLN A 45 1.32 35.71 -27.52
CA GLN A 45 0.15 36.60 -27.42
C GLN A 45 0.47 38.03 -27.89
N ILE A 46 1.66 38.54 -27.58
CA ILE A 46 2.17 39.83 -28.09
C ILE A 46 2.22 39.80 -29.63
N GLU A 47 2.83 38.76 -30.21
CA GLU A 47 2.93 38.62 -31.67
C GLU A 47 1.56 38.41 -32.37
N LEU A 48 0.57 37.85 -31.65
CA LEU A 48 -0.81 37.74 -32.10
C LEU A 48 -1.58 39.08 -32.02
N GLY A 49 -0.99 40.11 -31.41
CA GLY A 49 -1.59 41.43 -31.19
C GLY A 49 -2.68 41.40 -30.13
N ILE A 50 -2.51 40.61 -29.07
CA ILE A 50 -3.30 40.71 -27.84
C ILE A 50 -2.78 41.93 -27.05
N PRO A 51 -3.65 42.84 -26.58
CA PRO A 51 -3.22 43.99 -25.79
C PRO A 51 -2.42 43.57 -24.56
N HIS A 52 -1.38 44.31 -24.20
CA HIS A 52 -0.44 43.91 -23.14
C HIS A 52 -1.13 43.74 -21.77
N GLU A 53 -2.15 44.56 -21.50
CA GLU A 53 -2.96 44.48 -20.28
C GLU A 53 -3.80 43.18 -20.19
N ASN A 54 -3.91 42.42 -21.27
CA ASN A 54 -4.64 41.16 -21.37
C ASN A 54 -3.70 39.95 -21.57
N LEU A 55 -2.39 40.12 -21.40
CA LEU A 55 -1.48 38.97 -21.41
C LEU A 55 -1.81 38.02 -20.26
N SER A 56 -1.68 36.73 -20.53
CA SER A 56 -1.94 35.67 -19.58
C SER A 56 -0.99 34.50 -19.82
N PRO A 57 -0.49 33.83 -18.77
CA PRO A 57 0.36 32.65 -18.88
C PRO A 57 -0.39 31.39 -19.37
N ASN A 58 -1.53 31.55 -20.08
CA ASN A 58 -2.40 30.48 -20.53
C ASN A 58 -2.67 30.56 -22.04
N PHE A 59 -2.68 29.40 -22.71
CA PHE A 59 -3.12 29.28 -24.09
C PHE A 59 -4.66 29.18 -24.16
N GLY A 60 -5.34 30.32 -23.97
CA GLY A 60 -6.81 30.38 -23.92
C GLY A 60 -7.51 30.55 -25.28
N PRO A 61 -8.86 30.58 -25.30
CA PRO A 61 -9.66 30.64 -26.53
C PRO A 61 -9.30 31.79 -27.48
N THR A 62 -8.99 32.97 -26.94
CA THR A 62 -8.55 34.13 -27.75
C THR A 62 -7.22 33.89 -28.44
N THR A 63 -6.27 33.25 -27.74
CA THR A 63 -4.97 32.85 -28.29
C THR A 63 -5.17 31.82 -29.39
N SER A 64 -5.99 30.80 -29.15
CA SER A 64 -6.29 29.76 -30.14
C SER A 64 -6.90 30.33 -31.42
N GLN A 65 -7.93 31.16 -31.28
CA GLN A 65 -8.59 31.79 -32.43
C GLN A 65 -7.58 32.60 -33.25
N LYS A 66 -6.81 33.49 -32.61
CA LYS A 66 -5.84 34.35 -33.30
C LYS A 66 -4.70 33.53 -33.92
N PHE A 67 -4.29 32.44 -33.29
CA PHE A 67 -3.27 31.55 -33.84
C PHE A 67 -3.72 30.93 -35.17
N ASP A 68 -4.92 30.36 -35.22
CA ASP A 68 -5.45 29.77 -36.46
C ASP A 68 -5.75 30.83 -37.53
N GLU A 69 -6.18 32.03 -37.15
CA GLU A 69 -6.43 33.11 -38.10
C GLU A 69 -5.14 33.72 -38.67
N LYS A 70 -4.08 33.86 -37.86
CA LYS A 70 -2.90 34.68 -38.22
C LYS A 70 -1.60 33.89 -38.42
N VAL A 71 -1.45 32.72 -37.79
CA VAL A 71 -0.20 31.97 -37.79
C VAL A 71 -0.31 30.76 -38.71
N THR A 72 -1.25 29.85 -38.44
CA THR A 72 -1.41 28.58 -39.17
C THR A 72 -1.34 28.73 -40.70
N PRO A 73 -2.03 29.69 -41.35
CA PRO A 73 -2.02 29.83 -42.81
C PRO A 73 -0.67 30.28 -43.39
N ASN A 74 0.21 30.85 -42.57
CA ASN A 74 1.50 31.43 -42.99
C ASN A 74 2.68 30.48 -42.81
N LEU A 75 2.51 29.34 -42.10
CA LEU A 75 3.58 28.39 -41.78
C LEU A 75 3.99 27.54 -43.00
N ILE A 76 4.65 28.18 -43.96
CA ILE A 76 5.23 27.55 -45.15
C ILE A 76 6.77 27.63 -45.13
N ASN A 77 7.43 26.75 -45.88
CA ASN A 77 8.89 26.69 -45.91
C ASN A 77 9.52 28.05 -46.29
N GLY A 78 10.36 28.59 -45.41
CA GLY A 78 11.01 29.89 -45.55
C GLY A 78 10.28 31.08 -44.91
N TYR A 79 9.09 30.88 -44.32
CA TYR A 79 8.38 31.94 -43.58
C TYR A 79 9.23 32.42 -42.39
N LYS A 80 9.39 33.74 -42.24
CA LYS A 80 10.23 34.36 -41.20
C LYS A 80 9.39 35.21 -40.26
N SER A 81 9.45 34.93 -38.97
CA SER A 81 8.71 35.69 -37.95
C SER A 81 9.24 35.39 -36.55
N ASN A 82 9.04 36.32 -35.61
CA ASN A 82 9.23 36.08 -34.18
C ASN A 82 8.35 34.92 -33.67
N VAL A 83 7.18 34.72 -34.27
CA VAL A 83 6.33 33.55 -33.98
C VAL A 83 7.06 32.24 -34.23
N VAL A 84 7.95 32.18 -35.23
CA VAL A 84 8.71 30.97 -35.50
C VAL A 84 9.81 30.74 -34.46
N TYR A 85 10.45 31.80 -33.93
CA TYR A 85 11.35 31.66 -32.78
C TYR A 85 10.60 31.08 -31.59
N LEU A 86 9.38 31.54 -31.31
CA LEU A 86 8.54 31.01 -30.23
C LEU A 86 8.20 29.53 -30.44
N ILE A 87 7.82 29.13 -31.67
CA ILE A 87 7.56 27.73 -32.01
C ILE A 87 8.81 26.86 -31.85
N GLN A 88 9.95 27.29 -32.40
CA GLN A 88 11.22 26.57 -32.27
C GLN A 88 11.65 26.44 -30.81
N GLY A 89 11.53 27.53 -30.04
CA GLY A 89 11.84 27.56 -28.61
C GLY A 89 10.95 26.61 -27.79
N ALA A 90 9.65 26.57 -28.10
CA ALA A 90 8.73 25.63 -27.47
C ALA A 90 9.07 24.17 -27.80
N PHE A 91 9.49 23.87 -29.04
CA PHE A 91 9.97 22.52 -29.39
C PHE A 91 11.23 22.13 -28.62
N TRP A 92 12.21 23.03 -28.48
CA TRP A 92 13.38 22.78 -27.62
C TRP A 92 12.97 22.49 -26.17
N CYS A 93 12.01 23.25 -25.63
CA CYS A 93 11.47 23.02 -24.29
C CYS A 93 10.72 21.68 -24.18
N LYS A 94 10.14 21.18 -25.28
CA LYS A 94 9.47 19.88 -25.41
C LYS A 94 10.45 18.71 -25.58
N GLY A 95 11.71 18.99 -25.90
CA GLY A 95 12.73 17.98 -26.21
C GLY A 95 12.67 17.45 -27.65
N ILE A 96 11.89 18.09 -28.52
CA ILE A 96 11.81 17.77 -29.96
C ILE A 96 12.72 18.75 -30.69
N GLY A 97 13.62 18.28 -31.56
CA GLY A 97 14.61 19.13 -32.21
C GLY A 97 14.15 19.76 -33.52
N PRO A 98 13.85 21.08 -33.59
CA PRO A 98 13.51 21.76 -34.84
C PRO A 98 14.74 22.11 -35.72
N ALA A 99 15.90 21.52 -35.42
CA ALA A 99 17.24 21.73 -36.00
C ALA A 99 17.87 23.12 -35.79
N ALA A 100 17.11 24.20 -35.80
CA ALA A 100 17.61 25.57 -35.65
C ALA A 100 16.73 26.42 -34.72
N PHE A 101 17.29 27.54 -34.26
CA PHE A 101 16.60 28.61 -33.55
C PHE A 101 16.93 29.94 -34.25
N ASP A 102 16.28 30.17 -35.40
CA ASP A 102 16.62 31.23 -36.36
C ASP A 102 15.39 32.04 -36.84
N GLY A 103 14.20 31.69 -36.36
CA GLY A 103 12.95 32.34 -36.74
C GLY A 103 12.50 32.04 -38.18
N VAL A 104 13.02 30.99 -38.81
CA VAL A 104 12.65 30.55 -40.16
C VAL A 104 11.91 29.21 -40.11
N TYR A 105 10.68 29.19 -40.61
CA TYR A 105 9.87 27.96 -40.63
C TYR A 105 10.39 27.07 -41.75
N SER A 106 11.16 26.05 -41.40
CA SER A 106 11.82 25.17 -42.35
C SER A 106 11.11 23.82 -42.46
N SER A 107 11.56 22.97 -43.38
CA SER A 107 11.17 21.55 -43.39
C SER A 107 11.51 20.85 -42.07
N TYR A 108 12.56 21.26 -41.35
CA TYR A 108 12.90 20.68 -40.05
C TYR A 108 11.88 21.07 -38.97
N THR A 109 11.44 22.33 -38.96
CA THR A 109 10.37 22.77 -38.05
C THR A 109 9.07 22.03 -38.34
N ARG A 110 8.73 21.85 -39.63
CA ARG A 110 7.56 21.05 -40.02
C ARG A 110 7.69 19.58 -39.58
N ASN A 111 8.89 19.00 -39.67
CA ASN A 111 9.13 17.63 -39.21
C ASN A 111 8.99 17.52 -37.68
N ALA A 112 9.39 18.53 -36.91
CA ALA A 112 9.16 18.57 -35.47
C ALA A 112 7.65 18.61 -35.13
N VAL A 113 6.84 19.31 -35.93
CA VAL A 113 5.36 19.23 -35.82
C VAL A 113 4.87 17.82 -36.10
N MET A 114 5.37 17.16 -37.15
CA MET A 114 5.01 15.78 -37.47
C MET A 114 5.42 14.80 -36.36
N GLU A 115 6.57 15.02 -35.72
CA GLU A 115 7.03 14.21 -34.59
C GLU A 115 6.10 14.37 -33.39
N LEU A 116 5.74 15.60 -33.00
CA LEU A 116 4.75 15.86 -31.94
C LEU A 116 3.41 15.18 -32.23
N GLN A 117 2.93 15.28 -33.47
CA GLN A 117 1.67 14.65 -33.88
C GLN A 117 1.71 13.13 -33.76
N ALA A 118 2.78 12.51 -34.24
CA ALA A 118 2.98 11.08 -34.15
C ALA A 118 3.14 10.62 -32.70
N ASP A 119 3.87 11.36 -31.88
CA ASP A 119 4.07 11.06 -30.46
C ASP A 119 2.77 11.19 -29.65
N ALA A 120 1.89 12.10 -30.03
CA ALA A 120 0.54 12.22 -29.47
C ALA A 120 -0.45 11.16 -30.00
N GLY A 121 -0.04 10.29 -30.94
CA GLY A 121 -0.85 9.18 -31.46
C GLY A 121 -1.55 9.42 -32.80
N PHE A 122 -1.35 10.57 -33.44
CA PHE A 122 -2.05 10.94 -34.67
C PHE A 122 -1.26 10.57 -35.93
N ASN A 123 -1.97 10.43 -37.05
CA ASN A 123 -1.34 10.40 -38.37
C ASN A 123 -0.81 11.81 -38.71
N PRO A 124 0.52 12.00 -38.86
CA PRO A 124 1.09 13.34 -38.95
C PRO A 124 0.89 13.98 -40.33
N ASP A 125 0.41 15.22 -40.34
CA ASP A 125 0.24 16.05 -41.53
C ASP A 125 1.16 17.28 -41.54
N GLY A 126 1.86 17.55 -40.43
CA GLY A 126 2.78 18.67 -40.25
C GLY A 126 2.10 20.04 -40.20
N ILE A 127 0.78 20.10 -40.01
CA ILE A 127 0.01 21.34 -39.88
C ILE A 127 -0.10 21.70 -38.39
N LEU A 128 0.57 22.78 -38.00
CA LEU A 128 0.50 23.29 -36.63
C LEU A 128 -0.73 24.20 -36.49
N THR A 129 -1.87 23.62 -36.09
CA THR A 129 -3.09 24.36 -35.71
C THR A 129 -2.99 24.87 -34.27
N SER A 130 -3.96 25.67 -33.83
CA SER A 130 -4.05 26.13 -32.43
C SER A 130 -4.13 24.99 -31.42
N MET A 131 -4.78 23.86 -31.76
CA MET A 131 -4.82 22.66 -30.92
C MET A 131 -3.42 22.09 -30.68
N TRP A 132 -2.62 21.96 -31.74
CA TRP A 132 -1.23 21.49 -31.64
C TRP A 132 -0.32 22.51 -30.98
N ALA A 133 -0.56 23.80 -31.21
CA ALA A 133 0.14 24.86 -30.52
C ALA A 133 -0.15 24.82 -29.01
N ALA A 134 -1.39 24.65 -28.58
CA ALA A 134 -1.72 24.51 -27.16
C ALA A 134 -0.96 23.35 -26.50
N ALA A 135 -0.88 22.18 -27.17
CA ALA A 135 -0.09 21.04 -26.68
C ALA A 135 1.43 21.30 -26.67
N LEU A 136 1.93 22.09 -27.63
CA LEU A 136 3.34 22.48 -27.72
C LEU A 136 3.74 23.49 -26.63
N PHE A 137 2.92 24.50 -26.40
CA PHE A 137 3.10 25.56 -25.40
C PHE A 137 2.58 25.14 -24.01
N ASP A 138 2.93 23.93 -23.60
CA ASP A 138 2.54 23.31 -22.33
C ASP A 138 3.70 22.43 -21.80
N MET A 139 3.67 22.02 -20.54
CA MET A 139 4.69 21.11 -19.95
C MET A 139 4.43 19.62 -20.23
N SER A 140 3.33 19.27 -20.89
CA SER A 140 2.93 17.90 -21.25
C SER A 140 4.03 17.16 -22.00
N ALA A 141 4.35 15.94 -21.56
CA ALA A 141 5.27 15.05 -22.25
C ALA A 141 4.51 14.11 -23.19
N PHE A 142 4.99 13.97 -24.43
CA PHE A 142 4.42 13.07 -25.45
C PHE A 142 5.29 11.84 -25.74
N VAL A 143 6.40 11.74 -25.03
CA VAL A 143 7.35 10.62 -25.08
C VAL A 143 7.31 9.86 -23.78
N LEU A 144 7.66 8.57 -23.82
CA LEU A 144 7.74 7.74 -22.63
C LEU A 144 8.75 8.31 -21.63
N VAL A 145 8.29 8.70 -20.44
CA VAL A 145 9.16 9.26 -19.39
C VAL A 145 9.78 8.14 -18.54
N PRO A 146 10.88 8.40 -17.81
CA PRO A 146 11.41 7.44 -16.85
C PRO A 146 10.34 7.00 -15.83
N GLY A 147 10.17 5.69 -15.66
CA GLY A 147 9.12 5.12 -14.82
C GLY A 147 7.75 5.00 -15.49
N GLY A 148 7.59 5.52 -16.72
CA GLY A 148 6.41 5.35 -17.54
C GLY A 148 6.30 3.95 -18.14
N ASP A 149 5.08 3.56 -18.45
CA ASP A 149 4.70 2.29 -19.05
C ASP A 149 4.34 2.48 -20.54
N ALA A 150 5.01 1.72 -21.41
CA ALA A 150 4.79 1.77 -22.85
C ALA A 150 3.35 1.37 -23.26
N LYS A 151 2.69 0.47 -22.52
CA LYS A 151 1.29 0.10 -22.77
C LYS A 151 0.33 1.22 -22.35
N VAL A 152 0.63 1.92 -21.25
CA VAL A 152 -0.12 3.13 -20.85
C VAL A 152 0.09 4.24 -21.88
N ARG A 153 1.30 4.42 -22.41
CA ARG A 153 1.54 5.40 -23.48
C ARG A 153 0.71 5.07 -24.73
N LYS A 154 0.64 3.81 -25.14
CA LYS A 154 -0.21 3.39 -26.27
C LYS A 154 -1.69 3.69 -26.01
N MET A 155 -2.17 3.48 -24.79
CA MET A 155 -3.52 3.88 -24.39
C MET A 155 -3.74 5.39 -24.54
N GLN A 156 -2.82 6.22 -24.02
CA GLN A 156 -2.91 7.68 -24.12
C GLN A 156 -2.93 8.14 -25.58
N GLN A 157 -2.08 7.56 -26.42
CA GLN A 157 -2.05 7.83 -27.86
C GLN A 157 -3.34 7.44 -28.56
N TRP A 158 -3.89 6.27 -28.24
CA TRP A 158 -5.18 5.81 -28.76
C TRP A 158 -6.32 6.74 -28.31
N LEU A 159 -6.34 7.13 -27.04
CA LEU A 159 -7.34 8.06 -26.50
C LEU A 159 -7.30 9.40 -27.23
N ASN A 160 -6.11 9.97 -27.40
CA ASN A 160 -5.93 11.20 -28.17
C ASN A 160 -6.41 11.05 -29.62
N ALA A 161 -5.98 10.01 -30.32
CA ALA A 161 -6.32 9.82 -31.74
C ALA A 161 -7.83 9.70 -31.98
N GLU A 162 -8.54 9.00 -31.10
CA GLU A 162 -9.96 8.68 -31.28
C GLU A 162 -10.91 9.68 -30.61
N TYR A 163 -10.51 10.28 -29.47
CA TYR A 163 -11.43 11.04 -28.59
C TYR A 163 -10.98 12.46 -28.25
N TYR A 164 -9.97 13.04 -28.91
CA TYR A 164 -9.50 14.40 -28.60
C TYR A 164 -10.59 15.49 -28.64
N THR A 165 -11.69 15.29 -29.37
CA THR A 165 -12.79 16.27 -29.43
C THR A 165 -13.51 16.44 -28.09
N TYR A 166 -13.32 15.51 -27.15
CA TYR A 166 -13.95 15.53 -25.82
C TYR A 166 -13.09 16.25 -24.77
N PHE A 167 -11.76 16.17 -24.88
CA PHE A 167 -10.84 16.65 -23.84
C PHE A 167 -9.58 17.38 -24.34
N GLY A 168 -9.42 17.56 -25.66
CA GLY A 168 -8.21 18.10 -26.27
C GLY A 168 -7.10 17.05 -26.40
N ILE A 169 -5.85 17.51 -26.41
CA ILE A 169 -4.67 16.63 -26.48
C ILE A 169 -4.08 16.50 -25.08
N LEU A 170 -3.97 15.28 -24.57
CA LEU A 170 -3.38 14.97 -23.26
C LEU A 170 -1.98 14.36 -23.40
N PRO A 171 -1.14 14.40 -22.35
CA PRO A 171 0.18 13.77 -22.34
C PRO A 171 0.17 12.31 -22.78
N CYS A 172 1.25 11.88 -23.44
CA CYS A 172 1.55 10.50 -23.82
C CYS A 172 2.85 10.04 -23.15
N ASP A 173 2.92 10.24 -21.82
CA ASP A 173 4.10 10.04 -20.99
C ASP A 173 4.25 8.59 -20.46
N GLY A 174 3.21 7.78 -20.57
CA GLY A 174 3.15 6.44 -20.01
C GLY A 174 2.82 6.38 -18.52
N ILE A 175 2.39 7.50 -17.90
CA ILE A 175 1.97 7.54 -16.50
C ILE A 175 0.44 7.57 -16.44
N TYR A 176 -0.15 6.56 -15.81
CA TYR A 176 -1.59 6.56 -15.56
C TYR A 176 -1.91 7.48 -14.39
N GLN A 177 -2.75 8.48 -14.64
CA GLN A 177 -3.10 9.52 -13.68
C GLN A 177 -4.53 10.00 -13.92
N ARG A 178 -4.97 10.97 -13.12
CA ARG A 178 -6.32 11.57 -13.17
C ARG A 178 -6.78 11.85 -14.61
N ASP A 179 -6.00 12.59 -15.39
CA ASP A 179 -6.42 13.01 -16.73
C ASP A 179 -6.60 11.83 -17.70
N THR A 180 -5.74 10.80 -17.59
CA THR A 180 -5.89 9.58 -18.39
C THR A 180 -7.10 8.74 -17.95
N ASN A 181 -7.40 8.68 -16.66
CA ASN A 181 -8.63 8.04 -16.15
C ASN A 181 -9.88 8.77 -16.64
N THR A 182 -9.88 10.11 -16.56
CA THR A 182 -10.96 10.95 -17.07
C THR A 182 -11.14 10.79 -18.58
N ALA A 183 -10.05 10.67 -19.35
CA ALA A 183 -10.10 10.40 -20.78
C ALA A 183 -10.70 9.01 -21.11
N LEU A 184 -10.43 7.97 -20.31
CA LEU A 184 -11.11 6.67 -20.44
C LEU A 184 -12.62 6.78 -20.19
N ILE A 185 -13.06 7.60 -19.23
CA ILE A 185 -14.48 7.85 -18.97
C ILE A 185 -15.10 8.64 -20.14
N TYR A 186 -14.40 9.62 -20.70
CA TYR A 186 -14.86 10.32 -21.91
C TYR A 186 -14.98 9.37 -23.10
N ALA A 187 -14.02 8.46 -23.29
CA ALA A 187 -14.11 7.43 -24.32
C ALA A 187 -15.35 6.55 -24.11
N LEU A 188 -15.62 6.11 -22.87
CA LEU A 188 -16.83 5.34 -22.56
C LEU A 188 -18.10 6.13 -22.91
N GLN A 189 -18.19 7.39 -22.49
CA GLN A 189 -19.33 8.27 -22.77
C GLN A 189 -19.52 8.50 -24.28
N ALA A 190 -18.44 8.65 -25.03
CA ALA A 190 -18.48 8.78 -26.49
C ALA A 190 -19.06 7.52 -27.15
N GLU A 191 -18.60 6.34 -26.73
CA GLU A 191 -19.09 5.06 -27.24
C GLU A 191 -20.54 4.76 -26.79
N GLU A 192 -20.96 5.27 -25.64
CA GLU A 192 -22.36 5.28 -25.19
C GLU A 192 -23.26 6.21 -26.02
N GLY A 193 -22.66 7.04 -26.89
CA GLY A 193 -23.36 7.95 -27.81
C GLY A 193 -23.53 9.38 -27.31
N MET A 194 -22.86 9.77 -26.21
CA MET A 194 -22.90 11.14 -25.71
C MET A 194 -22.08 12.07 -26.60
N ALA A 195 -22.66 13.20 -26.99
CA ALA A 195 -21.92 14.23 -27.74
C ALA A 195 -20.89 14.95 -26.83
N PRO A 196 -19.85 15.59 -27.39
CA PRO A 196 -18.83 16.31 -26.59
C PRO A 196 -19.38 17.36 -25.62
N GLY A 197 -20.53 17.98 -25.92
CA GLY A 197 -21.18 18.94 -25.02
C GLY A 197 -22.04 18.32 -23.92
N GLU A 198 -22.28 17.01 -23.96
CA GLU A 198 -23.03 16.24 -22.96
C GLU A 198 -22.08 15.45 -22.04
N ALA A 199 -21.05 14.84 -22.62
CA ALA A 199 -20.02 14.13 -21.89
C ALA A 199 -19.25 15.06 -20.94
N ASN A 200 -18.87 14.53 -19.78
CA ASN A 200 -18.25 15.31 -18.70
C ASN A 200 -17.09 14.59 -18.00
N GLY A 201 -16.70 13.40 -18.46
CA GLY A 201 -15.59 12.64 -17.89
C GLY A 201 -15.85 12.11 -16.47
N VAL A 202 -17.09 12.15 -16.00
CA VAL A 202 -17.52 11.65 -14.68
C VAL A 202 -18.45 10.44 -14.88
N TYR A 203 -18.18 9.34 -14.17
CA TYR A 203 -19.02 8.14 -14.18
C TYR A 203 -20.29 8.30 -13.34
N GLY A 204 -21.15 9.24 -13.76
CA GLY A 204 -22.40 9.58 -13.08
C GLY A 204 -23.60 8.72 -13.50
N PRO A 205 -24.83 9.15 -13.16
CA PRO A 205 -26.06 8.41 -13.49
C PRO A 205 -26.27 8.20 -15.00
N GLY A 206 -25.90 9.16 -15.85
CA GLY A 206 -26.01 9.04 -17.31
C GLY A 206 -25.17 7.87 -17.84
N THR A 207 -23.88 7.86 -17.51
CA THR A 207 -22.96 6.78 -17.87
C THR A 207 -23.38 5.46 -17.23
N THR A 208 -23.81 5.46 -15.96
CA THR A 208 -24.32 4.26 -15.28
C THR A 208 -25.47 3.61 -16.05
N ASN A 209 -26.40 4.40 -16.58
CA ASN A 209 -27.57 3.89 -17.31
C ASN A 209 -27.24 3.36 -18.72
N LEU A 210 -26.17 3.86 -19.34
CA LEU A 210 -25.77 3.50 -20.70
C LEU A 210 -24.62 2.46 -20.74
N THR A 211 -24.06 2.11 -19.58
CA THR A 211 -22.92 1.19 -19.47
C THR A 211 -23.23 -0.14 -20.18
N PRO A 212 -22.38 -0.60 -21.11
CA PRO A 212 -22.61 -1.84 -21.84
C PRO A 212 -22.43 -3.09 -20.95
N THR A 213 -22.93 -4.21 -21.44
CA THR A 213 -22.56 -5.54 -20.93
C THR A 213 -21.69 -6.25 -21.96
N LEU A 214 -20.46 -6.58 -21.58
CA LEU A 214 -19.45 -7.21 -22.42
C LEU A 214 -19.17 -8.65 -21.97
N LYS A 215 -18.95 -9.53 -22.94
CA LYS A 215 -18.61 -10.95 -22.75
C LYS A 215 -17.74 -11.46 -23.89
N GLU A 216 -17.22 -12.68 -23.74
CA GLU A 216 -16.42 -13.34 -24.77
C GLU A 216 -17.02 -13.27 -26.17
N GLY A 217 -16.17 -12.97 -27.14
CA GLY A 217 -16.55 -12.77 -28.54
C GLY A 217 -17.08 -11.38 -28.87
N ASN A 218 -17.36 -10.52 -27.88
CA ASN A 218 -17.57 -9.09 -28.14
C ASN A 218 -16.27 -8.45 -28.63
N TRP A 219 -16.40 -7.41 -29.46
CA TRP A 219 -15.27 -6.69 -30.01
C TRP A 219 -15.60 -5.21 -30.17
N GLY A 220 -14.57 -4.37 -30.30
CA GLY A 220 -14.70 -2.93 -30.56
C GLY A 220 -14.24 -2.05 -29.40
N PRO A 221 -14.50 -0.73 -29.47
CA PRO A 221 -13.91 0.24 -28.54
C PRO A 221 -14.29 0.02 -27.08
N PHE A 222 -15.52 -0.38 -26.76
CA PHE A 222 -15.91 -0.76 -25.40
C PHE A 222 -15.02 -1.85 -24.79
N VAL A 223 -14.58 -2.82 -25.61
CA VAL A 223 -13.65 -3.87 -25.16
C VAL A 223 -12.25 -3.30 -24.96
N SER A 224 -11.80 -2.39 -25.83
CA SER A 224 -10.51 -1.69 -25.63
C SER A 224 -10.50 -0.91 -24.31
N ILE A 225 -11.57 -0.17 -24.00
CA ILE A 225 -11.73 0.56 -22.72
C ILE A 225 -11.66 -0.41 -21.54
N LEU A 226 -12.41 -1.51 -21.58
CA LEU A 226 -12.39 -2.53 -20.52
C LEU A 226 -10.98 -3.10 -20.32
N LYS A 227 -10.29 -3.45 -21.40
CA LYS A 227 -8.94 -4.04 -21.34
C LYS A 227 -7.93 -3.07 -20.74
N TYR A 228 -7.98 -1.80 -21.14
CA TYR A 228 -7.15 -0.77 -20.54
C TYR A 228 -7.47 -0.55 -19.06
N ALA A 229 -8.76 -0.52 -18.69
CA ALA A 229 -9.19 -0.38 -17.31
C ALA A 229 -8.73 -1.57 -16.43
N LEU A 230 -8.84 -2.80 -16.94
CA LEU A 230 -8.30 -4.00 -16.27
C LEU A 230 -6.77 -3.96 -16.16
N TYR A 231 -6.08 -3.49 -17.21
CA TYR A 231 -4.63 -3.37 -17.23
C TYR A 231 -4.12 -2.44 -16.12
N VAL A 232 -4.61 -1.21 -16.08
CA VAL A 232 -4.18 -0.19 -15.09
C VAL A 232 -4.57 -0.56 -13.66
N ASN A 233 -5.61 -1.38 -13.48
CA ASN A 233 -5.98 -1.96 -12.18
C ASN A 233 -5.21 -3.27 -11.85
N GLY A 234 -4.33 -3.74 -12.73
CA GLY A 234 -3.43 -4.85 -12.45
C GLY A 234 -4.00 -6.25 -12.70
N PHE A 235 -5.04 -6.40 -13.53
CA PHE A 235 -5.70 -7.68 -13.80
C PHE A 235 -5.41 -8.26 -15.19
N LEU A 236 -4.77 -7.49 -16.08
CA LEU A 236 -4.54 -7.90 -17.47
C LEU A 236 -3.12 -7.57 -17.96
N GLN A 237 -2.12 -7.81 -17.12
CA GLN A 237 -0.75 -7.32 -17.31
C GLN A 237 -0.01 -7.96 -18.50
N ASP A 238 -0.24 -9.24 -18.76
CA ASP A 238 0.47 -9.99 -19.81
C ASP A 238 -0.23 -9.95 -21.18
N ALA A 239 -1.47 -9.45 -21.25
CA ALA A 239 -2.25 -9.50 -22.47
C ALA A 239 -1.74 -8.54 -23.55
N ASP A 240 -2.02 -8.89 -24.80
CA ASP A 240 -2.02 -7.97 -25.93
C ASP A 240 -3.22 -7.03 -25.82
N LEU A 241 -2.97 -5.74 -25.59
CA LEU A 241 -4.00 -4.72 -25.47
C LEU A 241 -4.45 -4.13 -26.82
N GLU A 242 -3.74 -4.39 -27.91
CA GLU A 242 -4.01 -3.77 -29.21
C GLU A 242 -5.15 -4.45 -29.98
N ASN A 243 -5.34 -5.76 -29.80
CA ASN A 243 -6.56 -6.39 -30.29
C ASN A 243 -7.78 -5.84 -29.52
N ASN A 244 -8.91 -5.69 -30.19
CA ASN A 244 -10.15 -5.19 -29.57
C ASN A 244 -11.15 -6.32 -29.29
N LEU A 245 -10.69 -7.57 -29.14
CA LEU A 245 -11.52 -8.74 -28.91
C LEU A 245 -11.58 -9.10 -27.42
N PHE A 246 -12.77 -9.39 -26.93
CA PHE A 246 -12.96 -9.95 -25.60
C PHE A 246 -12.64 -11.44 -25.67
N THR A 247 -11.42 -11.80 -25.30
CA THR A 247 -10.92 -13.17 -25.26
C THR A 247 -11.26 -13.86 -23.94
N SER A 248 -10.96 -15.15 -23.84
CA SER A 248 -11.06 -15.89 -22.58
C SER A 248 -10.20 -15.26 -21.48
N GLU A 249 -8.98 -14.83 -21.80
CA GLU A 249 -8.08 -14.15 -20.86
C GLU A 249 -8.71 -12.86 -20.27
N VAL A 250 -9.40 -12.07 -21.10
CA VAL A 250 -10.16 -10.89 -20.61
C VAL A 250 -11.28 -11.33 -19.67
N GLY A 251 -11.98 -12.43 -19.98
CA GLY A 251 -13.01 -12.99 -19.11
C GLY A 251 -12.47 -13.43 -17.76
N ASP A 252 -11.31 -14.08 -17.73
CA ASP A 252 -10.65 -14.51 -16.50
C ASP A 252 -10.21 -13.30 -15.65
N ALA A 253 -9.71 -12.23 -16.29
CA ALA A 253 -9.35 -10.99 -15.62
C ALA A 253 -10.58 -10.29 -15.00
N VAL A 254 -11.73 -10.33 -15.69
CA VAL A 254 -13.01 -9.79 -15.17
C VAL A 254 -13.47 -10.58 -13.95
N GLU A 255 -13.44 -11.90 -13.99
CA GLU A 255 -13.82 -12.75 -12.86
C GLU A 255 -12.88 -12.53 -11.66
N GLN A 256 -11.57 -12.45 -11.89
CA GLN A 256 -10.59 -12.11 -10.84
C GLN A 256 -10.83 -10.73 -10.22
N PHE A 257 -11.20 -9.73 -11.04
CA PHE A 257 -11.54 -8.40 -10.52
C PHE A 257 -12.80 -8.45 -9.64
N ARG A 258 -13.83 -9.19 -10.08
CA ARG A 258 -15.06 -9.39 -9.30
C ARG A 258 -14.77 -10.06 -7.96
N GLU A 259 -14.01 -11.15 -7.95
CA GLU A 259 -13.61 -11.81 -6.71
C GLU A 259 -12.81 -10.88 -5.81
N PHE A 260 -11.87 -10.13 -6.38
CA PHE A 260 -11.03 -9.20 -5.65
C PHE A 260 -11.79 -8.03 -5.03
N MET A 261 -12.84 -7.52 -5.69
CA MET A 261 -13.69 -6.42 -5.21
C MET A 261 -15.01 -6.89 -4.55
N ILE A 262 -15.22 -8.20 -4.44
CA ILE A 262 -16.44 -8.85 -3.93
C ILE A 262 -17.71 -8.43 -4.69
N ILE A 263 -17.60 -8.35 -6.02
CA ILE A 263 -18.71 -7.99 -6.91
C ILE A 263 -19.41 -9.26 -7.40
N GLN A 264 -20.48 -9.65 -6.72
CA GLN A 264 -21.35 -10.77 -7.13
C GLN A 264 -22.19 -10.43 -8.38
N PRO A 265 -22.58 -11.43 -9.20
CA PRO A 265 -22.09 -12.82 -9.19
C PRO A 265 -20.66 -12.94 -9.73
N TYR A 266 -19.88 -13.89 -9.20
CA TYR A 266 -18.53 -14.19 -9.72
C TYR A 266 -18.64 -14.95 -11.04
N ASN A 267 -18.42 -14.23 -12.15
CA ASN A 267 -18.45 -14.76 -13.50
C ASN A 267 -17.59 -13.90 -14.44
N ARG A 268 -17.53 -14.30 -15.71
CA ARG A 268 -16.66 -13.69 -16.74
C ARG A 268 -17.33 -12.58 -17.57
N ILE A 269 -18.43 -12.00 -17.07
CA ILE A 269 -19.18 -10.94 -17.74
C ILE A 269 -18.77 -9.59 -17.17
N ALA A 270 -18.41 -8.62 -18.01
CA ALA A 270 -18.16 -7.23 -17.59
C ALA A 270 -19.43 -6.41 -17.81
N ASP A 271 -20.18 -6.17 -16.73
CA ASP A 271 -21.38 -5.34 -16.68
C ASP A 271 -21.12 -4.06 -15.87
N MET A 272 -22.18 -3.31 -15.55
CA MET A 272 -22.08 -2.00 -14.90
C MET A 272 -21.24 -2.01 -13.61
N PRO A 273 -21.49 -2.89 -12.63
CA PRO A 273 -20.66 -2.97 -11.42
C PRO A 273 -19.15 -3.13 -11.70
N VAL A 274 -18.80 -3.95 -12.70
CA VAL A 274 -17.38 -4.17 -13.07
C VAL A 274 -16.78 -2.93 -13.74
N ILE A 275 -17.42 -2.43 -14.79
CA ILE A 275 -16.88 -1.31 -15.57
C ILE A 275 -16.79 -0.05 -14.70
N LYS A 276 -17.81 0.19 -13.86
CA LYS A 276 -17.80 1.31 -12.92
C LYS A 276 -16.76 1.15 -11.82
N GLY A 277 -16.59 -0.05 -11.25
CA GLY A 277 -15.55 -0.33 -10.25
C GLY A 277 -14.13 -0.17 -10.77
N LEU A 278 -13.91 -0.36 -12.07
CA LEU A 278 -12.59 -0.17 -12.70
C LEU A 278 -12.26 1.31 -12.99
N LEU A 279 -13.28 2.15 -13.25
CA LEU A 279 -13.11 3.53 -13.70
C LEU A 279 -13.46 4.60 -12.65
N SER A 280 -14.16 4.22 -11.58
CA SER A 280 -14.59 5.10 -10.49
C SER A 280 -14.21 4.47 -9.15
N SER A 281 -13.64 5.26 -8.23
CA SER A 281 -13.18 4.75 -6.93
C SER A 281 -14.31 4.11 -6.13
N ALA A 282 -15.44 4.81 -5.99
CA ALA A 282 -16.61 4.29 -5.25
C ALA A 282 -17.35 3.13 -5.94
N GLY A 283 -17.02 2.81 -7.20
CA GLY A 283 -17.69 1.77 -7.97
C GLY A 283 -19.22 1.92 -8.03
N ASP A 284 -19.93 0.79 -8.02
CA ASP A 284 -21.39 0.79 -7.86
C ASP A 284 -21.76 0.98 -6.39
N THR A 285 -22.29 2.15 -6.05
CA THR A 285 -22.68 2.49 -4.69
C THR A 285 -23.92 1.75 -4.19
N ASN A 286 -24.61 0.99 -5.05
CA ASN A 286 -25.70 0.11 -4.66
C ASN A 286 -25.23 -1.31 -4.35
N ARG A 287 -23.92 -1.60 -4.45
CA ARG A 287 -23.39 -2.94 -4.14
C ARG A 287 -23.68 -3.32 -2.69
N TRP A 288 -24.03 -4.59 -2.49
CA TRP A 288 -24.24 -5.14 -1.16
C TRP A 288 -22.91 -5.30 -0.43
N ALA A 289 -22.93 -5.05 0.87
CA ALA A 289 -21.77 -5.16 1.75
C ALA A 289 -22.21 -5.56 3.17
N THR A 290 -21.29 -6.15 3.92
CA THR A 290 -21.51 -6.62 5.31
C THR A 290 -20.75 -5.82 6.35
N GLY A 291 -20.04 -4.77 5.92
CA GLY A 291 -19.30 -3.86 6.78
C GLY A 291 -19.95 -2.49 6.80
N ALA A 292 -19.72 -1.75 7.88
CA ALA A 292 -20.05 -0.34 7.96
C ALA A 292 -19.09 0.37 8.90
N ASP A 293 -19.02 1.68 8.88
CA ASP A 293 -18.47 2.48 9.98
C ASP A 293 -19.40 3.64 10.32
N THR A 294 -19.23 4.18 11.52
CA THR A 294 -19.98 5.36 11.95
C THR A 294 -19.29 6.06 13.08
N ALA A 295 -19.42 7.38 13.13
CA ALA A 295 -19.04 8.17 14.30
C ALA A 295 -20.08 8.15 15.43
N THR A 296 -21.28 7.59 15.19
CA THR A 296 -22.36 7.55 16.18
C THR A 296 -22.09 6.46 17.22
N GLN A 297 -22.09 6.80 18.51
CA GLN A 297 -22.13 5.79 19.57
C GLN A 297 -23.46 5.03 19.50
N LEU A 298 -23.37 3.70 19.36
CA LEU A 298 -24.52 2.88 19.02
C LEU A 298 -25.35 2.48 20.25
N THR A 299 -26.65 2.72 20.16
CA THR A 299 -27.64 2.20 21.11
C THR A 299 -28.08 0.77 20.74
N PRO A 300 -28.67 -0.01 21.67
CA PRO A 300 -29.19 -1.35 21.34
C PRO A 300 -30.21 -1.36 20.19
N ALA A 301 -31.01 -0.31 20.04
CA ALA A 301 -31.97 -0.21 18.94
C ALA A 301 -31.27 -0.05 17.58
N GLN A 302 -30.20 0.75 17.52
CA GLN A 302 -29.39 0.92 16.31
C GLN A 302 -28.57 -0.33 15.99
N ILE A 303 -28.05 -1.02 17.02
CA ILE A 303 -27.37 -2.32 16.83
C ILE A 303 -28.34 -3.35 16.24
N GLN A 304 -29.60 -3.39 16.70
CA GLN A 304 -30.60 -4.26 16.09
C GLN A 304 -30.90 -3.88 14.62
N THR A 305 -30.86 -2.59 14.29
CA THR A 305 -30.95 -2.15 12.89
C THR A 305 -29.78 -2.67 12.07
N LEU A 306 -28.54 -2.61 12.57
CA LEU A 306 -27.37 -3.18 11.90
C LEU A 306 -27.54 -4.69 11.64
N VAL A 307 -28.03 -5.44 12.62
CA VAL A 307 -28.34 -6.88 12.45
C VAL A 307 -29.38 -7.12 11.36
N ASN A 308 -30.43 -6.29 11.30
CA ASN A 308 -31.50 -6.44 10.31
C ASN A 308 -31.05 -6.12 8.87
N GLU A 309 -29.99 -5.32 8.72
CA GLU A 309 -29.35 -4.98 7.45
C GLU A 309 -28.15 -5.90 7.13
N ASP A 310 -28.02 -7.03 7.85
CA ASP A 310 -26.97 -8.04 7.68
C ASP A 310 -25.53 -7.51 7.86
N VAL A 311 -25.33 -6.45 8.67
CA VAL A 311 -24.01 -5.95 9.04
C VAL A 311 -23.35 -6.94 10.01
N GLN A 312 -22.15 -7.41 9.66
CA GLN A 312 -21.38 -8.40 10.41
C GLN A 312 -20.17 -7.80 11.13
N ILE A 313 -19.67 -6.67 10.63
CA ILE A 313 -18.50 -6.00 11.17
C ILE A 313 -18.67 -4.48 11.09
N ILE A 314 -18.26 -3.76 12.14
CA ILE A 314 -18.41 -2.31 12.21
C ILE A 314 -17.13 -1.58 12.62
N GLY A 315 -16.79 -0.53 11.89
CA GLY A 315 -15.71 0.40 12.18
C GLY A 315 -16.14 1.38 13.26
N ARG A 316 -15.38 1.46 14.34
CA ARG A 316 -15.70 2.36 15.46
C ARG A 316 -14.45 3.06 15.99
N TYR A 317 -14.62 4.31 16.40
CA TYR A 317 -13.51 5.18 16.79
C TYR A 317 -13.03 4.87 18.20
N LEU A 318 -11.72 4.85 18.43
CA LEU A 318 -11.13 4.69 19.76
C LEU A 318 -11.33 5.94 20.64
N THR A 319 -11.33 7.13 20.03
CA THR A 319 -11.24 8.41 20.73
C THR A 319 -12.06 9.49 20.05
N GLY A 320 -12.15 10.65 20.71
CA GLY A 320 -12.58 11.90 20.09
C GLY A 320 -14.08 12.17 20.10
N THR A 321 -14.46 13.24 19.39
CA THR A 321 -15.84 13.74 19.25
C THR A 321 -16.11 14.15 17.80
N VAL A 322 -17.37 14.16 17.38
CA VAL A 322 -17.81 14.74 16.09
C VAL A 322 -18.78 15.90 16.30
N GLY A 323 -18.93 16.73 15.27
CA GLY A 323 -19.79 17.91 15.32
C GLY A 323 -19.13 19.11 16.02
N VAL A 324 -19.75 20.27 15.89
CA VAL A 324 -19.29 21.53 16.49
C VAL A 324 -20.42 22.18 17.27
N GLY A 325 -20.08 23.00 18.26
CA GLY A 325 -21.07 23.73 19.06
C GLY A 325 -22.08 22.80 19.74
N ALA A 326 -23.36 23.03 19.50
CA ALA A 326 -24.45 22.26 20.10
C ALA A 326 -24.56 20.81 19.56
N ASP A 327 -24.01 20.54 18.37
CA ASP A 327 -24.07 19.22 17.73
C ASP A 327 -22.87 18.33 18.09
N LYS A 328 -21.96 18.85 18.93
CA LYS A 328 -20.77 18.14 19.41
C LYS A 328 -21.19 16.95 20.27
N ARG A 329 -20.74 15.75 19.89
CA ARG A 329 -21.04 14.49 20.58
C ARG A 329 -19.84 13.53 20.55
N ASP A 330 -19.83 12.61 21.48
CA ASP A 330 -18.79 11.59 21.60
C ASP A 330 -18.87 10.60 20.42
N LYS A 331 -17.71 10.20 19.90
CA LYS A 331 -17.60 9.16 18.85
C LYS A 331 -16.90 7.88 19.29
N PHE A 332 -16.24 7.92 20.45
CA PHE A 332 -15.38 6.86 20.95
C PHE A 332 -16.16 5.62 21.41
N LEU A 333 -15.52 4.44 21.31
CA LEU A 333 -16.02 3.18 21.81
C LEU A 333 -16.17 3.16 23.34
N THR A 334 -17.22 2.51 23.81
CA THR A 334 -17.40 2.20 25.24
C THR A 334 -17.47 0.68 25.47
N THR A 335 -17.15 0.23 26.67
CA THR A 335 -17.30 -1.18 27.06
C THR A 335 -18.76 -1.66 26.96
N GLU A 336 -19.73 -0.78 27.21
CA GLU A 336 -21.16 -1.10 27.07
C GLU A 336 -21.53 -1.32 25.60
N GLU A 337 -21.14 -0.40 24.71
CA GLU A 337 -21.34 -0.52 23.26
C GLU A 337 -20.72 -1.81 22.71
N LEU A 338 -19.46 -2.10 23.06
CA LEU A 338 -18.76 -3.31 22.65
C LEU A 338 -19.48 -4.59 23.11
N ASN A 339 -19.93 -4.66 24.37
CA ASN A 339 -20.72 -5.80 24.86
C ASN A 339 -22.01 -6.00 24.04
N ASN A 340 -22.72 -4.91 23.75
CA ASN A 340 -23.97 -4.98 22.97
C ASN A 340 -23.71 -5.47 21.54
N LEU A 341 -22.65 -4.99 20.89
CA LEU A 341 -22.23 -5.45 19.56
C LEU A 341 -21.87 -6.94 19.55
N PHE A 342 -21.06 -7.39 20.52
CA PHE A 342 -20.63 -8.79 20.60
C PHE A 342 -21.82 -9.72 20.88
N ASN A 343 -22.75 -9.32 21.75
CA ASN A 343 -23.98 -10.08 22.02
C ASN A 343 -24.89 -10.16 20.79
N ALA A 344 -24.85 -9.18 19.90
CA ALA A 344 -25.54 -9.18 18.62
C ALA A 344 -24.80 -9.97 17.52
N GLY A 345 -23.60 -10.47 17.80
CA GLY A 345 -22.76 -11.21 16.83
C GLY A 345 -21.98 -10.31 15.87
N ILE A 346 -21.89 -9.00 16.15
CA ILE A 346 -21.17 -8.04 15.30
C ILE A 346 -19.72 -7.91 15.78
N SER A 347 -18.77 -8.02 14.86
CA SER A 347 -17.34 -7.77 15.12
C SER A 347 -16.99 -6.29 14.94
N VAL A 348 -15.88 -5.84 15.51
CA VAL A 348 -15.48 -4.42 15.48
C VAL A 348 -14.07 -4.29 14.91
N PHE A 349 -13.82 -3.29 14.07
CA PHE A 349 -12.46 -2.85 13.75
C PHE A 349 -12.22 -1.43 14.30
N PRO A 350 -11.13 -1.21 15.06
CA PRO A 350 -10.89 0.08 15.71
C PRO A 350 -10.27 1.11 14.74
N ILE A 351 -10.83 2.31 14.75
CA ILE A 351 -10.38 3.46 13.97
C ILE A 351 -9.78 4.52 14.90
N TYR A 352 -8.66 5.13 14.50
CA TYR A 352 -8.09 6.30 15.19
C TYR A 352 -8.10 7.53 14.29
N GLN A 353 -8.77 8.60 14.75
CA GLN A 353 -8.88 9.87 14.03
C GLN A 353 -9.22 11.02 15.01
N ASP A 354 -8.23 11.58 15.71
CA ASP A 354 -8.41 12.83 16.49
C ASP A 354 -7.99 14.09 15.70
N GLY A 355 -7.59 13.87 14.45
CA GLY A 355 -7.05 14.85 13.51
C GLY A 355 -7.16 14.33 12.08
N GLY A 356 -6.17 14.66 11.26
CA GLY A 356 -5.99 14.03 9.94
C GLY A 356 -6.76 14.64 8.77
N TRP A 357 -7.51 15.73 8.99
CA TRP A 357 -8.20 16.50 7.93
C TRP A 357 -7.37 17.68 7.37
N ASN A 358 -6.11 17.80 7.78
CA ASN A 358 -5.17 18.81 7.27
C ASN A 358 -3.78 18.16 7.10
N ILE A 359 -3.09 18.50 6.02
CA ILE A 359 -1.77 17.97 5.66
C ILE A 359 -0.69 18.24 6.72
N ASP A 360 -0.73 19.41 7.37
CA ASP A 360 0.26 19.80 8.40
C ASP A 360 0.20 18.92 9.66
N TYR A 361 -0.90 18.16 9.83
CA TYR A 361 -1.06 17.22 10.93
C TYR A 361 -0.03 16.07 10.87
N PHE A 362 0.34 15.65 9.65
CA PHE A 362 1.12 14.43 9.43
C PHE A 362 2.61 14.69 9.62
N THR A 363 3.05 14.67 10.89
CA THR A 363 4.46 14.74 11.27
C THR A 363 4.89 13.50 12.02
N ALA A 364 6.20 13.19 12.04
CA ALA A 364 6.73 12.08 12.83
C ALA A 364 6.43 12.22 14.34
N PHE A 365 6.43 13.44 14.89
CA PHE A 365 6.06 13.66 16.28
C PHE A 365 4.58 13.34 16.53
N GLN A 366 3.69 13.83 15.66
CA GLN A 366 2.27 13.54 15.76
C GLN A 366 1.99 12.03 15.67
N GLY A 367 2.63 11.32 14.75
CA GLY A 367 2.47 9.88 14.60
C GLY A 367 2.84 9.08 15.86
N ALA A 368 3.89 9.50 16.57
CA ALA A 368 4.26 8.90 17.84
C ALA A 368 3.24 9.22 18.96
N SER A 369 2.75 10.47 19.01
CA SER A 369 1.71 10.88 19.97
C SER A 369 0.43 10.07 19.79
N ASP A 370 -0.07 10.01 18.56
CA ASP A 370 -1.31 9.34 18.19
C ASP A 370 -1.24 7.83 18.45
N ALA A 371 -0.10 7.21 18.14
CA ALA A 371 0.12 5.80 18.46
C ALA A 371 0.09 5.50 19.97
N ASN A 372 0.63 6.39 20.80
CA ASN A 372 0.57 6.22 22.26
C ASN A 372 -0.86 6.31 22.78
N VAL A 373 -1.63 7.29 22.28
CA VAL A 373 -3.04 7.47 22.64
C VAL A 373 -3.85 6.26 22.18
N ALA A 374 -3.80 5.93 20.89
CA ALA A 374 -4.54 4.81 20.31
C ALA A 374 -4.20 3.48 21.01
N GLY A 375 -2.92 3.19 21.19
CA GLY A 375 -2.46 1.97 21.85
C GLY A 375 -2.92 1.88 23.31
N GLN A 376 -2.85 2.99 24.07
CA GLN A 376 -3.28 2.98 25.46
C GLN A 376 -4.79 2.81 25.57
N THR A 377 -5.57 3.56 24.78
CA THR A 377 -7.03 3.46 24.76
C THR A 377 -7.50 2.06 24.36
N ALA A 378 -6.86 1.44 23.36
CA ALA A 378 -7.18 0.07 22.95
C ALA A 378 -6.92 -0.94 24.09
N ARG A 379 -5.81 -0.79 24.84
CA ARG A 379 -5.53 -1.63 26.03
C ARG A 379 -6.58 -1.44 27.11
N ASP A 380 -6.90 -0.18 27.43
CA ASP A 380 -7.86 0.16 28.49
C ASP A 380 -9.28 -0.34 28.18
N LEU A 381 -9.66 -0.37 26.89
CA LEU A 381 -10.92 -0.95 26.43
C LEU A 381 -10.91 -2.50 26.41
N GLY A 382 -9.78 -3.15 26.69
CA GLY A 382 -9.67 -4.60 26.63
C GLY A 382 -9.62 -5.15 25.21
N ILE A 383 -9.21 -4.36 24.20
CA ILE A 383 -9.10 -4.83 22.82
C ILE A 383 -7.97 -5.87 22.73
N PRO A 384 -8.18 -7.05 22.13
CA PRO A 384 -7.16 -8.08 22.04
C PRO A 384 -5.88 -7.62 21.34
N ALA A 385 -4.72 -7.94 21.91
CA ALA A 385 -3.45 -7.72 21.24
C ALA A 385 -3.40 -8.51 19.92
N GLY A 386 -2.73 -7.94 18.92
CA GLY A 386 -2.73 -8.39 17.53
C GLY A 386 -3.83 -7.74 16.68
N THR A 387 -4.83 -7.10 17.28
CA THR A 387 -5.87 -6.36 16.53
C THR A 387 -5.25 -5.24 15.70
N THR A 388 -5.72 -5.09 14.46
CA THR A 388 -5.36 -3.99 13.57
C THR A 388 -6.08 -2.71 13.99
N ILE A 389 -5.35 -1.62 14.18
CA ILE A 389 -5.92 -0.28 14.37
C ILE A 389 -5.73 0.52 13.10
N TYR A 390 -6.81 1.05 12.53
CA TYR A 390 -6.81 1.84 11.30
C TYR A 390 -6.62 3.33 11.62
N PHE A 391 -5.46 3.88 11.25
CA PHE A 391 -5.15 5.29 11.46
C PHE A 391 -5.54 6.11 10.23
N ALA A 392 -6.35 7.14 10.43
CA ALA A 392 -6.96 7.90 9.35
C ALA A 392 -6.06 9.00 8.75
N VAL A 393 -6.00 9.01 7.42
CA VAL A 393 -5.51 10.08 6.57
C VAL A 393 -6.70 10.60 5.76
N ASP A 394 -7.50 11.45 6.39
CA ASP A 394 -8.79 11.93 5.87
C ASP A 394 -8.66 13.30 5.20
N VAL A 395 -7.72 13.41 4.27
CA VAL A 395 -7.45 14.62 3.48
C VAL A 395 -6.82 14.24 2.14
N ASP A 396 -7.07 15.04 1.12
CA ASP A 396 -6.48 14.82 -0.21
C ASP A 396 -4.99 15.18 -0.21
N ILE A 397 -4.13 14.15 -0.16
CA ILE A 397 -2.67 14.30 -0.23
C ILE A 397 -2.19 13.88 -1.61
N GLN A 398 -1.58 14.82 -2.31
CA GLN A 398 -0.97 14.59 -3.62
C GLN A 398 0.29 13.73 -3.49
N ASP A 399 0.60 12.93 -4.52
CA ASP A 399 1.72 11.98 -4.47
C ASP A 399 3.05 12.61 -4.07
N GLY A 400 3.32 13.83 -4.55
CA GLY A 400 4.53 14.60 -4.26
C GLY A 400 4.70 14.96 -2.78
N ASP A 401 3.61 15.07 -2.02
CA ASP A 401 3.65 15.49 -0.62
C ASP A 401 3.72 14.30 0.36
N ILE A 402 3.39 13.09 -0.08
CA ILE A 402 3.34 11.88 0.78
C ILE A 402 4.69 11.63 1.48
N ALA A 403 5.80 11.82 0.77
CA ALA A 403 7.15 11.58 1.30
C ALA A 403 7.55 12.54 2.43
N GLY A 404 7.04 13.78 2.39
CA GLY A 404 7.31 14.80 3.40
C GLY A 404 6.37 14.77 4.61
N THR A 405 5.26 14.04 4.52
CA THR A 405 4.13 14.15 5.47
C THR A 405 3.74 12.78 6.06
N VAL A 406 2.93 12.01 5.34
CA VAL A 406 2.32 10.76 5.81
C VAL A 406 3.37 9.67 6.06
N LEU A 407 4.41 9.58 5.22
CA LEU A 407 5.47 8.58 5.41
C LEU A 407 6.23 8.76 6.74
N PRO A 408 6.72 9.96 7.10
CA PRO A 408 7.27 10.24 8.42
C PRO A 408 6.31 9.95 9.58
N TYR A 409 5.03 10.31 9.44
CA TYR A 409 3.99 10.05 10.44
C TYR A 409 3.80 8.55 10.70
N PHE A 410 3.62 7.73 9.66
CA PHE A 410 3.45 6.28 9.79
C PHE A 410 4.74 5.55 10.22
N GLY A 411 5.92 6.08 9.87
CA GLY A 411 7.20 5.52 10.31
C GLY A 411 7.37 5.53 11.84
N SER A 412 7.03 6.64 12.50
CA SER A 412 7.08 6.73 13.97
C SER A 412 5.91 5.99 14.63
N LEU A 413 4.70 6.13 14.09
CA LEU A 413 3.48 5.48 14.57
C LEU A 413 3.62 3.96 14.61
N SER A 414 4.11 3.36 13.51
CA SER A 414 4.26 1.91 13.41
C SER A 414 5.25 1.34 14.41
N SER A 415 6.28 2.11 14.78
CA SER A 415 7.27 1.72 15.78
C SER A 415 6.67 1.74 17.20
N VAL A 416 5.85 2.75 17.51
CA VAL A 416 5.22 2.89 18.83
C VAL A 416 4.12 1.86 19.01
N ILE A 417 3.22 1.68 18.04
CA ILE A 417 2.04 0.83 18.22
C ILE A 417 2.39 -0.64 18.41
N LYS A 418 3.49 -1.12 17.79
CA LYS A 418 4.02 -2.46 18.00
C LYS A 418 4.39 -2.70 19.47
N GLY A 419 4.85 -1.67 20.18
CA GLY A 419 5.13 -1.74 21.62
C GLY A 419 3.88 -1.99 22.48
N TYR A 420 2.71 -1.62 21.98
CA TYR A 420 1.41 -1.89 22.61
C TYR A 420 0.84 -3.26 22.24
N GLY A 421 1.45 -3.95 21.27
CA GLY A 421 1.01 -5.27 20.80
C GLY A 421 -0.07 -5.23 19.72
N TYR A 422 -0.35 -4.08 19.10
CA TYR A 422 -1.33 -3.96 18.00
C TYR A 422 -0.65 -3.85 16.64
N GLN A 423 -1.43 -4.10 15.59
CA GLN A 423 -0.98 -3.96 14.20
C GLN A 423 -1.47 -2.64 13.59
N VAL A 424 -0.76 -2.15 12.57
CA VAL A 424 -1.13 -0.92 11.86
C VAL A 424 -1.96 -1.23 10.63
N GLY A 425 -3.16 -0.69 10.59
CA GLY A 425 -3.93 -0.44 9.37
C GLY A 425 -3.90 1.05 9.03
N ILE A 426 -4.12 1.37 7.76
CA ILE A 426 -4.27 2.76 7.30
C ILE A 426 -5.69 2.97 6.76
N TYR A 427 -6.32 4.08 7.15
CA TYR A 427 -7.46 4.64 6.41
C TYR A 427 -7.01 5.78 5.49
N GLY A 428 -7.44 5.79 4.23
CA GLY A 428 -7.19 6.90 3.31
C GLY A 428 -7.32 6.52 1.85
N THR A 429 -6.92 7.42 0.96
CA THR A 429 -7.02 7.22 -0.49
C THR A 429 -6.18 6.04 -0.98
N ARG A 430 -6.54 5.47 -2.14
CA ARG A 430 -5.83 4.33 -2.75
C ARG A 430 -4.32 4.56 -2.85
N ASN A 431 -3.89 5.73 -3.32
CA ASN A 431 -2.47 6.04 -3.43
C ASN A 431 -1.78 6.06 -2.06
N VAL A 432 -2.31 6.81 -1.10
CA VAL A 432 -1.73 6.91 0.25
C VAL A 432 -1.62 5.53 0.89
N CYS A 433 -2.69 4.73 0.83
CA CYS A 433 -2.69 3.35 1.31
C CYS A 433 -1.58 2.51 0.69
N ASN A 434 -1.48 2.49 -0.65
CA ASN A 434 -0.44 1.75 -1.37
C ASN A 434 0.98 2.19 -0.97
N ARG A 435 1.21 3.50 -0.82
CA ARG A 435 2.54 4.06 -0.48
C ARG A 435 2.97 3.67 0.92
N ILE A 436 2.07 3.74 1.90
CA ILE A 436 2.36 3.40 3.31
C ILE A 436 2.54 1.89 3.50
N ILE A 437 1.73 1.07 2.82
CA ILE A 437 1.88 -0.39 2.84
C ILE A 437 3.19 -0.81 2.16
N SER A 438 3.52 -0.22 1.01
CA SER A 438 4.79 -0.52 0.31
C SER A 438 6.02 -0.13 1.12
N ALA A 439 5.92 0.89 1.97
CA ALA A 439 6.97 1.28 2.91
C ALA A 439 7.08 0.35 4.14
N GLY A 440 6.15 -0.60 4.32
CA GLY A 440 6.13 -1.55 5.43
C GLY A 440 5.62 -0.99 6.75
N TYR A 441 4.96 0.18 6.74
CA TYR A 441 4.46 0.83 7.96
C TYR A 441 3.01 0.46 8.30
N ALA A 442 2.23 -0.01 7.33
CA ALA A 442 0.91 -0.61 7.51
C ALA A 442 0.84 -1.94 6.76
N HIS A 443 -0.07 -2.82 7.17
CA HIS A 443 -0.23 -4.14 6.53
C HIS A 443 -1.62 -4.37 5.92
N LEU A 444 -2.62 -3.58 6.29
CA LEU A 444 -3.97 -3.58 5.75
C LEU A 444 -4.45 -2.16 5.45
N ALA A 445 -5.35 -2.03 4.49
CA ALA A 445 -5.97 -0.76 4.13
C ALA A 445 -7.47 -0.76 4.39
N PHE A 446 -7.97 0.33 4.94
CA PHE A 446 -9.36 0.75 4.92
C PHE A 446 -9.46 1.91 3.92
N VAL A 447 -10.06 1.68 2.76
CA VAL A 447 -9.90 2.60 1.63
C VAL A 447 -11.03 3.61 1.59
N SER A 448 -10.70 4.90 1.47
CA SER A 448 -11.67 6.01 1.42
C SER A 448 -12.21 6.24 0.00
N ASP A 449 -12.77 5.21 -0.64
CA ASP A 449 -13.14 5.22 -2.07
C ASP A 449 -14.35 6.11 -2.38
N MET A 450 -15.19 6.43 -1.38
CA MET A 450 -16.30 7.38 -1.51
C MET A 450 -15.83 8.82 -1.78
N SER A 451 -14.59 9.16 -1.42
CA SER A 451 -13.96 10.46 -1.69
C SER A 451 -13.49 10.54 -3.15
N THR A 452 -14.44 10.48 -4.08
CA THR A 452 -14.23 10.42 -5.54
C THR A 452 -13.50 11.63 -6.12
N GLY A 453 -13.50 12.77 -5.41
CA GLY A 453 -12.77 13.98 -5.81
C GLY A 453 -11.29 14.01 -5.39
N PHE A 454 -10.85 13.13 -4.49
CA PHE A 454 -9.49 13.16 -3.97
C PHE A 454 -8.50 12.63 -5.03
N SER A 455 -7.40 13.34 -5.22
CA SER A 455 -6.32 13.01 -6.16
C SER A 455 -5.79 11.59 -5.98
N GLY A 456 -5.63 11.12 -4.74
CA GLY A 456 -5.14 9.76 -4.46
C GLY A 456 -6.09 8.63 -4.83
N ASN A 457 -7.33 8.93 -5.23
CA ASN A 457 -8.32 7.96 -5.74
C ASN A 457 -8.48 8.01 -7.26
N LEU A 458 -7.83 8.97 -7.94
CA LEU A 458 -7.98 9.22 -9.37
C LEU A 458 -6.76 8.72 -10.12
N GLY A 459 -6.86 7.54 -10.72
CA GLY A 459 -5.77 6.91 -11.46
C GLY A 459 -4.89 5.98 -10.63
N PHE A 460 -5.33 5.56 -9.44
CA PHE A 460 -4.59 4.61 -8.61
C PHE A 460 -5.37 3.31 -8.40
N PRO A 461 -4.72 2.14 -8.51
CA PRO A 461 -5.37 0.87 -8.30
C PRO A 461 -5.68 0.64 -6.82
N MET A 462 -6.73 -0.14 -6.57
CA MET A 462 -7.09 -0.59 -5.23
C MET A 462 -5.93 -1.36 -4.56
N PRO A 463 -5.53 -1.04 -3.31
CA PRO A 463 -4.49 -1.77 -2.61
C PRO A 463 -4.78 -3.26 -2.50
N ARG A 464 -3.82 -4.13 -2.79
CA ARG A 464 -4.03 -5.59 -2.72
C ARG A 464 -4.35 -6.09 -1.30
N GLN A 465 -3.96 -5.31 -0.30
CA GLN A 465 -4.15 -5.55 1.13
C GLN A 465 -5.39 -4.84 1.70
N TRP A 466 -6.31 -4.35 0.86
CA TRP A 466 -7.55 -3.77 1.36
C TRP A 466 -8.33 -4.79 2.21
N ALA A 467 -8.72 -4.36 3.40
CA ALA A 467 -9.57 -5.08 4.35
C ALA A 467 -11.02 -4.57 4.25
N PHE A 468 -11.13 -3.24 4.20
CA PHE A 468 -12.38 -2.50 4.14
C PHE A 468 -12.30 -1.47 3.01
N ASP A 469 -13.44 -1.20 2.37
CA ASP A 469 -13.57 -0.27 1.25
C ASP A 469 -14.83 0.55 1.47
N GLN A 470 -14.68 1.82 1.84
CA GLN A 470 -15.75 2.77 2.14
C GLN A 470 -16.23 3.44 0.85
N PHE A 471 -17.51 3.27 0.49
CA PHE A 471 -17.98 3.71 -0.84
C PHE A 471 -19.26 4.54 -0.87
N ILE A 472 -20.05 4.58 0.21
CA ILE A 472 -21.25 5.44 0.28
C ILE A 472 -21.67 5.71 1.73
N GLU A 473 -22.14 6.93 2.01
CA GLU A 473 -22.81 7.30 3.25
C GLU A 473 -24.33 7.32 3.05
N PHE A 474 -25.10 6.74 3.99
CA PHE A 474 -26.54 6.89 4.06
C PHE A 474 -27.09 6.55 5.46
N THR A 475 -28.39 6.74 5.67
CA THR A 475 -29.06 6.37 6.93
C THR A 475 -29.88 5.11 6.75
N ILE A 476 -29.69 4.15 7.65
CA ILE A 476 -30.49 2.93 7.77
C ILE A 476 -31.44 3.02 8.96
N GLY A 477 -32.46 2.15 8.98
CA GLY A 477 -33.44 2.07 10.06
C GLY A 477 -34.43 3.25 10.13
N SER A 478 -35.19 3.30 11.23
CA SER A 478 -36.17 4.36 11.48
C SER A 478 -36.39 4.57 12.98
N GLY A 479 -36.93 5.73 13.37
CA GLY A 479 -37.20 6.07 14.77
C GLY A 479 -35.94 5.99 15.63
N ALA A 480 -36.01 5.26 16.75
CA ALA A 480 -34.87 5.06 17.65
C ALA A 480 -33.75 4.18 17.05
N GLY A 481 -34.03 3.42 15.99
CA GLY A 481 -33.04 2.61 15.28
C GLY A 481 -32.40 3.33 14.08
N ALA A 482 -32.78 4.57 13.79
CA ALA A 482 -32.16 5.32 12.71
C ALA A 482 -30.67 5.60 13.02
N VAL A 483 -29.79 5.29 12.08
CA VAL A 483 -28.34 5.54 12.21
C VAL A 483 -27.73 5.85 10.85
N ALA A 484 -26.95 6.94 10.79
CA ALA A 484 -26.11 7.26 9.65
C ALA A 484 -24.85 6.40 9.70
N ILE A 485 -24.56 5.72 8.59
CA ILE A 485 -23.41 4.86 8.42
C ILE A 485 -22.73 5.18 7.09
N ASP A 486 -21.43 4.93 7.06
CA ASP A 486 -20.70 4.67 5.84
C ASP A 486 -20.74 3.16 5.60
N ASN A 487 -21.02 2.74 4.37
CA ASN A 487 -21.11 1.33 4.00
C ASN A 487 -19.77 0.84 3.45
N ASP A 488 -19.30 -0.28 3.99
CA ASP A 488 -17.96 -0.80 3.76
C ASP A 488 -17.99 -2.21 3.20
N ALA A 489 -17.39 -2.42 2.02
CA ALA A 489 -17.15 -3.78 1.56
C ALA A 489 -16.06 -4.43 2.44
N VAL A 490 -16.15 -5.75 2.66
CA VAL A 490 -15.30 -6.50 3.59
C VAL A 490 -14.57 -7.61 2.86
N SER A 491 -13.26 -7.46 2.64
CA SER A 491 -12.46 -8.44 1.88
C SER A 491 -12.28 -9.80 2.55
N GLY A 492 -12.57 -9.88 3.85
CA GLY A 492 -12.31 -11.05 4.69
C GLY A 492 -10.85 -11.16 5.16
N ARG A 493 -9.99 -10.18 4.83
CA ARG A 493 -8.60 -10.13 5.33
C ARG A 493 -8.51 -9.74 6.80
N ASP A 494 -9.47 -8.94 7.27
CA ASP A 494 -9.65 -8.58 8.67
C ASP A 494 -11.04 -9.03 9.10
N LEU A 495 -11.11 -9.76 10.21
CA LEU A 495 -12.36 -10.24 10.79
C LEU A 495 -12.79 -9.38 11.99
N GLY A 496 -12.02 -8.34 12.32
CA GLY A 496 -12.20 -7.53 13.51
C GLY A 496 -12.02 -8.33 14.79
N PHE A 497 -12.42 -7.72 15.91
CA PHE A 497 -12.49 -8.37 17.21
C PHE A 497 -13.92 -8.41 17.71
N ASN A 498 -14.26 -9.49 18.43
CA ASN A 498 -15.61 -9.74 18.93
C ASN A 498 -15.64 -10.17 20.41
N ARG A 499 -14.54 -9.91 21.13
CA ARG A 499 -14.38 -10.23 22.54
C ARG A 499 -13.36 -9.32 23.19
N PHE A 500 -13.48 -9.18 24.50
CA PHE A 500 -12.44 -8.57 25.31
C PHE A 500 -11.29 -9.55 25.55
N GLU A 501 -10.11 -8.99 25.74
CA GLU A 501 -8.95 -9.68 26.25
C GLU A 501 -8.68 -9.29 27.71
N ASN A 502 -8.38 -10.29 28.54
CA ASN A 502 -7.95 -10.06 29.91
C ASN A 502 -6.59 -9.33 29.92
N SER A 503 -6.43 -8.33 30.79
CA SER A 503 -5.20 -7.52 30.93
C SER A 503 -3.91 -8.35 31.08
N ASN A 504 -3.95 -9.47 31.81
CA ASN A 504 -2.79 -10.35 31.98
C ASN A 504 -2.39 -11.04 30.65
N LEU A 505 -3.39 -11.36 29.82
CA LEU A 505 -3.20 -11.95 28.50
C LEU A 505 -2.61 -10.93 27.50
N GLN A 506 -3.04 -9.67 27.59
CA GLN A 506 -2.50 -8.59 26.75
C GLN A 506 -1.00 -8.39 26.99
N GLU A 507 -0.57 -8.34 28.26
CA GLU A 507 0.85 -8.17 28.59
C GLU A 507 1.68 -9.36 28.07
N ALA A 508 1.22 -10.58 28.33
CA ALA A 508 1.90 -11.79 27.87
C ALA A 508 1.99 -11.84 26.34
N ARG A 509 0.90 -11.55 25.61
CA ARG A 509 0.91 -11.51 24.15
C ARG A 509 1.83 -10.45 23.58
N SER A 510 1.87 -9.25 24.17
CA SER A 510 2.77 -8.19 23.71
C SER A 510 4.23 -8.66 23.73
N LYS A 511 4.63 -9.42 24.76
CA LYS A 511 5.96 -10.02 24.87
C LYS A 511 6.15 -11.14 23.84
N ILE A 512 5.14 -11.98 23.60
CA ILE A 512 5.18 -13.06 22.60
C ILE A 512 5.35 -12.49 21.18
N ILE A 513 4.61 -11.44 20.81
CA ILE A 513 4.73 -10.73 19.53
C ILE A 513 6.17 -10.22 19.34
N GLN A 514 6.72 -9.56 20.36
CA GLN A 514 8.11 -9.08 20.33
C GLN A 514 9.13 -10.21 20.20
N LEU A 515 8.85 -11.41 20.72
CA LEU A 515 9.69 -12.60 20.50
C LEU A 515 9.55 -13.14 19.07
N GLY A 516 8.35 -13.11 18.48
CA GLY A 516 8.12 -13.44 17.08
C GLY A 516 8.92 -12.57 16.11
N ASP A 517 9.14 -11.29 16.45
CA ASP A 517 9.99 -10.39 15.65
C ASP A 517 11.49 -10.72 15.77
N ILE A 518 11.93 -11.28 16.90
CA ILE A 518 13.32 -11.72 17.10
C ILE A 518 13.57 -13.08 16.47
N LEU A 519 12.58 -13.97 16.53
CA LEU A 519 12.65 -15.37 16.10
C LEU A 519 11.62 -15.60 14.99
N PRO A 520 12.01 -15.47 13.71
CA PRO A 520 11.08 -15.49 12.58
C PRO A 520 10.15 -16.71 12.53
N ILE A 521 10.62 -17.89 12.95
CA ILE A 521 9.79 -19.12 13.04
C ILE A 521 8.58 -18.96 13.98
N LEU A 522 8.66 -18.03 14.93
CA LEU A 522 7.62 -17.73 15.90
C LEU A 522 6.71 -16.57 15.49
N LYS A 523 7.02 -15.84 14.41
CA LYS A 523 6.26 -14.65 13.99
C LYS A 523 4.80 -14.95 13.68
N GLY A 524 4.54 -15.99 12.87
CA GLY A 524 3.18 -16.46 12.60
C GLY A 524 2.44 -16.88 13.88
N PRO A 525 3.02 -17.78 14.69
CA PRO A 525 2.48 -18.14 16.01
C PRO A 525 2.25 -16.99 16.99
N ALA A 526 3.04 -15.93 16.91
CA ALA A 526 2.92 -14.80 17.81
C ALA A 526 1.80 -13.82 17.39
N ILE A 527 1.51 -13.72 16.10
CA ILE A 527 0.52 -12.80 15.53
C ILE A 527 -0.88 -13.45 15.49
N GLY A 528 -0.98 -14.77 15.29
CA GLY A 528 -2.23 -15.48 15.17
C GLY A 528 -2.51 -16.42 16.34
N THR A 529 -3.60 -16.17 17.07
CA THR A 529 -4.36 -17.20 17.81
C THR A 529 -3.62 -17.97 18.90
N ILE A 530 -3.32 -17.35 20.04
CA ILE A 530 -3.00 -18.12 21.27
C ILE A 530 -4.01 -17.82 22.39
N SER A 531 -5.11 -18.55 22.48
CA SER A 531 -6.01 -18.45 23.64
C SER A 531 -5.40 -19.16 24.87
N PHE A 532 -5.74 -18.73 26.09
CA PHE A 532 -5.34 -19.47 27.30
C PHE A 532 -5.87 -20.90 27.24
N ASP A 533 -5.02 -21.84 27.67
CA ASP A 533 -5.30 -23.27 27.79
C ASP A 533 -5.72 -24.00 26.51
N GLN A 534 -5.72 -23.32 25.36
CA GLN A 534 -5.91 -23.92 24.04
C GLN A 534 -4.58 -24.06 23.32
N GLU A 535 -4.39 -25.23 22.72
CA GLU A 535 -3.22 -25.51 21.91
C GLU A 535 -3.55 -25.32 20.43
N TYR A 536 -2.65 -24.66 19.69
CA TYR A 536 -2.79 -24.44 18.26
C TYR A 536 -1.59 -25.05 17.53
N MET A 537 -1.83 -25.58 16.33
CA MET A 537 -0.79 -26.07 15.44
C MET A 537 -0.72 -25.16 14.22
N ILE A 538 0.49 -24.69 13.92
CA ILE A 538 0.78 -23.82 12.81
C ILE A 538 1.79 -24.50 11.90
N LYS A 539 1.44 -24.56 10.62
CA LYS A 539 2.35 -25.00 9.57
C LYS A 539 3.27 -23.82 9.22
N SER A 540 4.57 -23.99 9.42
CA SER A 540 5.56 -22.94 9.14
C SER A 540 6.75 -23.58 8.43
N GLY A 541 6.81 -23.47 7.11
CA GLY A 541 7.88 -24.10 6.31
C GLY A 541 7.99 -25.62 6.56
N PRO A 542 9.20 -26.19 6.71
CA PRO A 542 9.40 -27.62 6.98
C PRO A 542 9.04 -28.05 8.43
N TYR A 543 8.33 -27.19 9.18
CA TYR A 543 8.05 -27.36 10.59
C TYR A 543 6.55 -27.38 10.87
N ASN A 544 6.16 -28.26 11.80
CA ASN A 544 4.94 -28.08 12.58
C ASN A 544 5.30 -27.41 13.89
N VAL A 545 4.64 -26.29 14.18
CA VAL A 545 4.85 -25.52 15.40
C VAL A 545 3.57 -25.59 16.24
N TYR A 546 3.66 -26.22 17.40
CA TYR A 546 2.57 -26.28 18.36
C TYR A 546 2.80 -25.22 19.44
N VAL A 547 1.78 -24.41 19.71
CA VAL A 547 1.86 -23.36 20.73
C VAL A 547 0.71 -23.47 21.71
N LYS A 548 1.02 -23.22 22.99
CA LYS A 548 0.04 -23.15 24.07
C LYS A 548 0.44 -22.08 25.08
N LEU A 549 -0.51 -21.26 25.51
CA LEU A 549 -0.31 -20.29 26.59
C LEU A 549 -1.10 -20.73 27.83
N THR A 550 -0.46 -20.75 28.99
CA THR A 550 -1.06 -21.18 30.25
C THR A 550 -0.66 -20.25 31.40
N GLU A 551 -1.44 -20.21 32.47
CA GLU A 551 -1.03 -19.59 33.73
C GLU A 551 -0.35 -20.60 34.65
N SER A 552 0.57 -20.11 35.49
CA SER A 552 1.34 -20.93 36.43
C SER A 552 1.54 -20.18 37.74
N ALA A 553 0.95 -20.68 38.82
CA ALA A 553 1.08 -20.12 40.17
C ALA A 553 2.50 -20.26 40.77
N ASN A 554 3.40 -20.94 40.07
CA ASN A 554 4.79 -21.04 40.42
C ASN A 554 5.51 -19.78 39.90
N THR A 555 6.04 -18.94 40.78
CA THR A 555 6.85 -17.77 40.41
C THR A 555 8.34 -17.96 40.72
N ASP A 556 8.72 -19.16 41.14
CA ASP A 556 10.10 -19.44 41.49
C ASP A 556 10.99 -19.48 40.23
N PRO A 557 12.21 -18.93 40.31
CA PRO A 557 13.22 -19.12 39.29
C PRO A 557 13.50 -20.62 39.17
N GLY A 558 13.41 -21.14 37.94
CA GLY A 558 13.62 -22.57 37.71
C GLY A 558 15.03 -22.99 38.07
N THR A 559 15.17 -24.22 38.58
CA THR A 559 16.47 -24.83 38.89
C THR A 559 16.64 -26.07 38.03
N GLY A 560 17.84 -26.26 37.48
CA GLY A 560 18.17 -27.40 36.63
C GLY A 560 19.11 -27.02 35.50
N PRO A 561 19.71 -28.02 34.83
CA PRO A 561 20.60 -27.77 33.73
C PRO A 561 19.87 -26.98 32.63
N ASN A 562 18.63 -27.35 32.31
CA ASN A 562 17.87 -26.90 31.14
C ASN A 562 17.19 -25.53 31.26
N VAL A 563 17.58 -24.73 32.23
CA VAL A 563 16.85 -23.52 32.64
C VAL A 563 17.71 -22.27 32.44
N ILE A 564 17.17 -21.27 31.76
CA ILE A 564 17.75 -19.94 31.62
C ILE A 564 16.93 -18.95 32.45
N ASN A 565 17.51 -18.44 33.53
CA ASN A 565 16.90 -17.39 34.32
C ASN A 565 17.16 -16.01 33.70
N ILE A 566 16.11 -15.17 33.65
CA ILE A 566 16.14 -13.80 33.14
C ILE A 566 15.73 -12.85 34.25
N SER A 567 16.56 -11.83 34.47
CA SER A 567 16.31 -10.76 35.44
C SER A 567 16.74 -9.42 34.86
N ASN A 568 15.90 -8.39 35.00
CA ASN A 568 16.19 -7.02 34.53
C ASN A 568 16.64 -6.97 33.06
N GLY A 569 15.99 -7.78 32.22
CA GLY A 569 16.26 -7.84 30.79
C GLY A 569 17.56 -8.54 30.42
N LYS A 570 18.18 -9.30 31.33
CA LYS A 570 19.46 -9.98 31.10
C LYS A 570 19.37 -11.45 31.49
N ILE A 571 20.00 -12.33 30.71
CA ILE A 571 20.21 -13.73 31.08
C ILE A 571 21.19 -13.84 32.25
N SER A 572 21.02 -14.87 33.09
CA SER A 572 21.90 -15.17 34.22
C SER A 572 23.37 -15.37 33.83
N THR A 573 24.29 -15.05 34.73
CA THR A 573 25.74 -15.22 34.54
C THR A 573 26.14 -16.69 34.33
N ASP A 574 25.40 -17.62 34.93
CA ASP A 574 25.65 -19.07 34.83
C ASP A 574 25.56 -19.58 33.39
N LEU A 575 24.55 -19.16 32.61
CA LEU A 575 24.48 -19.50 31.18
C LEU A 575 25.66 -18.89 30.40
N LYS A 576 26.03 -17.63 30.69
CA LYS A 576 27.16 -16.98 30.04
C LYS A 576 28.47 -17.72 30.32
N GLU A 577 28.68 -18.16 31.55
CA GLU A 577 29.85 -18.94 31.95
C GLU A 577 29.85 -20.34 31.32
N LYS A 578 28.70 -21.02 31.25
CA LYS A 578 28.54 -22.32 30.58
C LYS A 578 28.83 -22.25 29.09
N LEU A 579 28.27 -21.26 28.39
CA LEU A 579 28.57 -21.01 26.96
C LEU A 579 30.06 -20.68 26.79
N SER A 580 30.60 -19.77 27.60
CA SER A 580 32.03 -19.39 27.53
C SER A 580 32.98 -20.56 27.81
N LYS A 581 32.63 -21.48 28.71
CA LYS A 581 33.43 -22.68 29.01
C LYS A 581 33.39 -23.69 27.86
N TYR A 582 32.22 -23.82 27.21
CA TYR A 582 32.04 -24.73 26.08
C TYR A 582 32.78 -24.23 24.83
N TYR A 583 32.63 -22.95 24.51
CA TYR A 583 33.20 -22.33 23.31
C TYR A 583 34.62 -21.78 23.50
N GLY A 584 35.08 -21.57 24.73
CA GLY A 584 36.47 -21.16 25.05
C GLY A 584 37.56 -22.16 24.60
N ILE A 585 37.17 -23.32 24.05
CA ILE A 585 38.06 -24.31 23.44
C ILE A 585 38.22 -24.07 21.92
N ILE A 586 37.30 -23.36 21.24
CA ILE A 586 37.36 -22.99 19.82
C ILE A 586 36.83 -21.57 19.64
N VAL A 587 37.70 -20.57 19.47
CA VAL A 587 37.31 -19.17 19.32
C VAL A 587 36.71 -18.90 17.93
N LEU A 588 35.43 -18.55 17.85
CA LEU A 588 34.77 -18.02 16.64
C LEU A 588 33.99 -16.72 16.91
N PRO A 589 33.91 -15.78 15.96
CA PRO A 589 33.12 -14.53 16.06
C PRO A 589 31.61 -14.71 16.33
N LEU A 590 31.07 -15.93 16.17
CA LEU A 590 29.67 -16.31 16.39
C LEU A 590 29.22 -16.22 17.87
N GLU A 591 30.16 -16.25 18.80
CA GLU A 591 29.92 -16.14 20.26
C GLU A 591 29.18 -14.84 20.64
N GLN A 592 29.59 -13.71 20.06
CA GLN A 592 29.04 -12.39 20.40
C GLN A 592 27.61 -12.22 19.87
N GLN A 593 27.35 -12.62 18.63
CA GLN A 593 26.04 -12.48 17.99
C GLN A 593 24.94 -13.31 18.67
N LYS A 594 25.28 -14.49 19.21
CA LYS A 594 24.30 -15.35 19.92
C LYS A 594 24.02 -14.86 21.33
N ILE A 595 25.04 -14.44 22.07
CA ILE A 595 24.85 -13.76 23.36
C ILE A 595 24.00 -12.50 23.18
N GLU A 596 24.20 -11.76 22.09
CA GLU A 596 23.36 -10.62 21.71
C GLU A 596 21.91 -11.01 21.45
N MET A 597 21.65 -12.09 20.69
CA MET A 597 20.29 -12.62 20.48
C MET A 597 19.60 -13.00 21.80
N TYR A 598 20.30 -13.68 22.71
CA TYR A 598 19.73 -14.03 24.02
C TYR A 598 19.50 -12.82 24.92
N ASN A 599 20.40 -11.83 24.88
CA ASN A 599 20.17 -10.55 25.56
C ASN A 599 18.98 -9.80 24.93
N LEU A 600 18.76 -9.92 23.62
CA LEU A 600 17.61 -9.33 22.95
C LEU A 600 16.30 -9.99 23.40
N ILE A 601 16.23 -11.32 23.42
CA ILE A 601 15.11 -12.10 23.98
C ILE A 601 14.85 -11.68 25.44
N ALA A 602 15.90 -11.68 26.27
CA ALA A 602 15.81 -11.29 27.66
C ALA A 602 15.30 -9.85 27.83
N SER A 603 15.74 -8.92 26.98
CA SER A 603 15.33 -7.51 27.03
C SER A 603 13.83 -7.29 26.79
N LYS A 604 13.19 -8.19 26.01
CA LYS A 604 11.74 -8.18 25.76
C LYS A 604 10.96 -8.88 26.88
N MET A 605 11.49 -9.97 27.41
CA MET A 605 10.86 -10.68 28.54
C MET A 605 10.89 -9.89 29.85
N LYS A 606 11.93 -9.06 30.07
CA LYS A 606 12.24 -8.35 31.33
C LYS A 606 12.59 -9.28 32.49
N ASN A 607 11.65 -10.07 32.99
CA ASN A 607 11.86 -11.08 34.02
C ASN A 607 11.16 -12.38 33.65
N GLY A 608 11.82 -13.50 33.92
CA GLY A 608 11.26 -14.79 33.56
C GLY A 608 12.25 -15.93 33.53
N VAL A 609 11.79 -17.02 32.94
CA VAL A 609 12.55 -18.26 32.80
C VAL A 609 12.32 -18.81 31.40
N ILE A 610 13.37 -19.28 30.74
CA ILE A 610 13.27 -20.07 29.51
C ILE A 610 13.70 -21.50 29.84
N THR A 611 12.84 -22.46 29.55
CA THR A 611 13.18 -23.89 29.65
C THR A 611 13.21 -24.49 28.27
N VAL A 612 14.23 -25.27 27.93
CA VAL A 612 14.31 -25.99 26.66
C VAL A 612 14.53 -27.48 26.90
N SER A 613 13.76 -28.30 26.21
CA SER A 613 13.80 -29.76 26.34
C SER A 613 13.40 -30.46 25.06
N PRO A 614 13.84 -31.72 24.82
CA PRO A 614 13.31 -32.51 23.73
C PRO A 614 11.86 -32.92 24.02
N ARG A 615 11.07 -33.10 22.96
CA ARG A 615 9.65 -33.43 23.06
C ARG A 615 9.22 -34.45 22.02
N THR A 616 8.44 -35.44 22.44
CA THR A 616 7.76 -36.38 21.54
C THR A 616 6.27 -36.08 21.48
N ARG A 617 5.64 -36.35 20.34
CA ARG A 617 4.19 -36.31 20.12
C ARG A 617 3.71 -37.55 19.37
N PRO A 618 2.50 -38.07 19.64
CA PRO A 618 1.93 -39.15 18.84
C PRO A 618 1.74 -38.78 17.36
N GLU A 619 1.44 -37.51 17.08
CA GLU A 619 1.16 -37.01 15.73
C GLU A 619 2.43 -36.71 14.93
N GLU A 620 3.60 -36.74 15.58
CA GLU A 620 4.87 -36.36 14.96
C GLU A 620 5.85 -37.54 14.90
N PRO A 621 6.50 -37.76 13.74
CA PRO A 621 7.32 -38.93 13.52
C PRO A 621 8.69 -38.86 14.23
N ASN A 622 9.13 -37.66 14.60
CA ASN A 622 10.47 -37.41 15.14
C ASN A 622 10.40 -36.67 16.49
N VAL A 623 11.49 -36.73 17.26
CA VAL A 623 11.66 -35.91 18.46
C VAL A 623 11.80 -34.44 18.03
N GLY A 624 10.92 -33.59 18.56
CA GLY A 624 10.96 -32.15 18.39
C GLY A 624 11.62 -31.44 19.58
N ILE A 625 11.63 -30.11 19.53
CA ILE A 625 12.15 -29.26 20.59
C ILE A 625 10.99 -28.52 21.24
N GLU A 626 10.88 -28.60 22.56
CA GLU A 626 10.00 -27.78 23.37
C GLU A 626 10.79 -26.64 24.00
N THR A 627 10.27 -25.42 23.88
CA THR A 627 10.71 -24.24 24.61
C THR A 627 9.53 -23.69 25.40
N ILE A 628 9.73 -23.42 26.69
CA ILE A 628 8.76 -22.76 27.55
C ILE A 628 9.32 -21.40 27.94
N TYR A 629 8.66 -20.34 27.50
CA TYR A 629 8.92 -18.96 27.90
C TYR A 629 7.97 -18.61 29.04
N LYS A 630 8.50 -18.58 30.27
CA LYS A 630 7.75 -18.21 31.47
C LYS A 630 8.02 -16.74 31.79
N TYR A 631 6.99 -15.92 31.71
CA TYR A 631 7.04 -14.50 32.07
C TYR A 631 6.67 -14.34 33.54
N ILE A 632 7.57 -13.72 34.31
CA ILE A 632 7.33 -13.41 35.72
C ILE A 632 6.98 -11.92 35.82
N PRO A 633 5.76 -11.57 36.28
CA PRO A 633 5.33 -10.18 36.36
C PRO A 633 6.05 -9.41 37.47
N GLU A 634 6.24 -8.10 37.26
CA GLU A 634 6.90 -7.19 38.21
C GLU A 634 5.92 -6.59 39.24
N ASP A 635 4.62 -6.73 39.00
CA ASP A 635 3.53 -6.13 39.78
C ASP A 635 3.27 -6.82 41.14
N GLY A 636 4.07 -7.82 41.50
CA GLY A 636 3.97 -8.57 42.75
C GLY A 636 2.91 -9.67 42.74
N THR A 637 2.26 -9.93 41.60
CA THR A 637 1.37 -11.08 41.45
C THR A 637 2.15 -12.39 41.51
N LYS A 638 1.58 -13.41 42.17
CA LYS A 638 2.18 -14.75 42.30
C LYS A 638 1.80 -15.68 41.15
N VAL A 639 1.39 -15.14 40.01
CA VAL A 639 0.93 -15.92 38.86
C VAL A 639 1.76 -15.52 37.64
N SER A 640 2.55 -16.46 37.14
CA SER A 640 3.34 -16.31 35.92
C SER A 640 2.55 -16.78 34.71
N THR A 641 2.96 -16.33 33.52
CA THR A 641 2.40 -16.81 32.25
C THR A 641 3.43 -17.65 31.52
N GLU A 642 3.06 -18.83 31.05
CA GLU A 642 3.93 -19.77 30.34
C GLU A 642 3.49 -19.91 28.89
N TRP A 643 4.34 -19.48 27.97
CA TRP A 643 4.20 -19.74 26.54
C TRP A 643 5.05 -20.94 26.15
N ARG A 644 4.38 -22.05 25.88
CA ARG A 644 4.98 -23.28 25.37
C ARG A 644 4.98 -23.25 23.85
N VAL A 645 6.15 -23.52 23.27
CA VAL A 645 6.37 -23.69 21.84
C VAL A 645 7.01 -25.05 21.62
N GLN A 646 6.48 -25.85 20.72
CA GLN A 646 7.07 -27.12 20.32
C GLN A 646 7.26 -27.14 18.81
N VAL A 647 8.48 -27.38 18.35
CA VAL A 647 8.85 -27.36 16.93
C VAL A 647 9.25 -28.76 16.50
N PHE A 648 8.62 -29.27 15.45
CA PHE A 648 8.88 -30.59 14.89
C PHE A 648 9.27 -30.48 13.42
N LEU A 649 10.42 -31.06 13.05
CA LEU A 649 10.91 -31.11 11.67
C LEU A 649 10.27 -32.25 10.87
N ARG A 650 9.81 -31.95 9.66
CA ARG A 650 9.09 -32.87 8.77
C ARG A 650 9.88 -33.21 7.51
N ARG A 651 10.27 -34.48 7.36
CA ARG A 651 11.05 -34.95 6.20
C ARG A 651 10.29 -34.76 4.90
N ASP A 652 9.04 -35.16 4.93
CA ASP A 652 8.08 -35.11 3.83
C ASP A 652 7.93 -33.69 3.32
N THR A 653 7.75 -32.72 4.22
CA THR A 653 7.65 -31.31 3.86
C THR A 653 8.94 -30.77 3.25
N VAL A 654 10.12 -31.10 3.81
CA VAL A 654 11.41 -30.71 3.19
C VAL A 654 11.56 -31.34 1.81
N GLN A 655 11.20 -32.62 1.62
CA GLN A 655 11.31 -33.28 0.32
C GLN A 655 10.40 -32.67 -0.74
N GLU A 656 9.18 -32.27 -0.35
CA GLU A 656 8.20 -31.66 -1.24
C GLU A 656 8.55 -30.23 -1.60
N THR A 657 8.97 -29.44 -0.62
CA THR A 657 9.12 -27.98 -0.78
C THR A 657 10.55 -27.52 -0.99
N GLN A 658 11.55 -28.25 -0.46
CA GLN A 658 12.98 -27.87 -0.44
C GLN A 658 13.92 -29.09 -0.51
N PRO A 659 13.85 -29.92 -1.58
CA PRO A 659 14.54 -31.22 -1.63
C PRO A 659 16.07 -31.16 -1.51
N ASN A 660 16.68 -30.02 -1.83
CA ASN A 660 18.13 -29.81 -1.74
C ASN A 660 18.63 -29.71 -0.29
N ASP A 661 17.74 -29.43 0.67
CA ASP A 661 18.09 -29.21 2.09
C ASP A 661 18.03 -30.49 2.93
N ILE A 662 17.81 -31.65 2.30
CA ILE A 662 17.67 -32.95 2.99
C ILE A 662 18.93 -33.37 3.77
N SER A 663 20.12 -32.98 3.30
CA SER A 663 21.37 -33.23 4.02
C SER A 663 21.44 -32.47 5.34
N ALA A 664 21.06 -31.19 5.32
CA ALA A 664 21.01 -30.33 6.49
C ALA A 664 19.85 -30.72 7.44
N TYR A 665 18.73 -31.20 6.90
CA TYR A 665 17.65 -31.83 7.65
C TYR A 665 18.13 -33.05 8.46
N ASN A 666 18.80 -34.01 7.82
CA ASN A 666 19.30 -35.22 8.50
C ASN A 666 20.30 -34.88 9.61
N MET A 667 21.07 -33.82 9.39
CA MET A 667 22.03 -33.30 10.35
C MET A 667 21.36 -32.67 11.57
N LEU A 668 20.36 -31.80 11.37
CA LEU A 668 19.57 -31.22 12.45
C LEU A 668 18.88 -32.29 13.32
N LEU A 669 18.36 -33.35 12.69
CA LEU A 669 17.74 -34.49 13.40
C LEU A 669 18.71 -35.26 14.30
N ASN A 670 19.95 -35.44 13.86
CA ASN A 670 20.95 -36.12 14.67
C ASN A 670 21.32 -35.29 15.91
N VAL A 671 21.18 -33.96 15.84
CA VAL A 671 21.55 -33.07 16.95
C VAL A 671 20.38 -32.72 17.87
N SER A 672 19.13 -32.83 17.41
CA SER A 672 17.94 -32.70 18.25
C SER A 672 17.72 -33.88 19.22
N ASN A 673 18.41 -35.01 19.02
CA ASN A 673 18.31 -36.18 19.88
C ASN A 673 19.24 -36.09 21.10
N ILE A 674 18.76 -36.57 22.27
CA ILE A 674 19.61 -36.76 23.45
C ILE A 674 20.71 -37.78 23.13
N VAL A 675 21.95 -37.45 23.46
CA VAL A 675 23.05 -38.42 23.47
C VAL A 675 23.26 -38.93 24.88
N ALA A 676 23.07 -40.23 25.06
CA ALA A 676 23.07 -40.90 26.36
C ALA A 676 24.40 -40.78 27.13
N GLU A 677 25.51 -40.56 26.41
CA GLU A 677 26.86 -40.44 27.00
C GLU A 677 27.31 -39.00 27.23
N ALA A 678 26.53 -38.01 26.78
CA ALA A 678 26.83 -36.59 26.96
C ALA A 678 26.29 -36.08 28.31
N SER A 679 26.95 -35.09 28.92
CA SER A 679 26.42 -34.44 30.13
C SER A 679 25.12 -33.69 29.84
N ASP A 680 24.31 -33.45 30.87
CA ASP A 680 23.07 -32.69 30.74
C ASP A 680 23.32 -31.29 30.15
N GLU A 681 24.44 -30.64 30.51
CA GLU A 681 24.84 -29.36 29.93
C GLU A 681 25.17 -29.43 28.44
N VAL A 682 25.82 -30.51 28.00
CA VAL A 682 26.17 -30.70 26.58
C VAL A 682 24.91 -30.99 25.76
N ASN A 683 24.03 -31.86 26.25
CA ASN A 683 22.75 -32.13 25.60
C ASN A 683 21.89 -30.86 25.53
N LEU A 684 21.90 -30.05 26.59
CA LEU A 684 21.19 -28.79 26.61
C LEU A 684 21.71 -27.78 25.58
N ILE A 685 23.02 -27.54 25.54
CA ILE A 685 23.65 -26.63 24.58
C ILE A 685 23.29 -27.08 23.16
N ARG A 686 23.35 -28.38 22.86
CA ARG A 686 22.98 -28.92 21.54
C ARG A 686 21.53 -28.65 21.16
N ILE A 687 20.58 -28.82 22.08
CA ILE A 687 19.17 -28.55 21.81
C ILE A 687 18.92 -27.05 21.62
N PHE A 688 19.54 -26.20 22.45
CA PHE A 688 19.48 -24.75 22.28
C PHE A 688 20.06 -24.28 20.95
N GLU A 689 21.21 -24.81 20.55
CA GLU A 689 21.86 -24.47 19.29
C GLU A 689 21.03 -24.92 18.09
N THR A 690 20.43 -26.11 18.18
CA THR A 690 19.51 -26.61 17.15
C THR A 690 18.34 -25.65 16.99
N PHE A 691 17.70 -25.22 18.08
CA PHE A 691 16.61 -24.23 18.02
C PHE A 691 17.06 -22.85 17.51
N ALA A 692 18.19 -22.33 17.99
CA ALA A 692 18.74 -21.04 17.56
C ALA A 692 19.11 -21.03 16.06
N SER A 693 19.64 -22.14 15.54
CA SER A 693 20.01 -22.28 14.13
C SER A 693 18.82 -22.30 13.18
N MET A 694 17.61 -22.60 13.68
CA MET A 694 16.36 -22.47 12.92
C MET A 694 15.94 -21.01 12.71
N ASN A 695 16.62 -20.03 13.34
CA ASN A 695 16.22 -18.61 13.36
C ASN A 695 17.10 -17.68 12.50
N ALA A 696 18.18 -18.16 11.86
CA ALA A 696 19.12 -17.29 11.16
C ALA A 696 18.71 -16.96 9.72
N GLN A 697 18.24 -15.73 9.48
CA GLN A 697 18.36 -15.04 8.18
C GLN A 697 18.49 -13.52 8.36
N THR A 698 19.29 -12.87 7.50
CA THR A 698 19.15 -11.44 7.13
C THR A 698 19.79 -11.16 5.76
N PRO A 699 19.38 -10.12 5.01
CA PRO A 699 18.11 -9.37 5.06
C PRO A 699 17.43 -9.18 3.68
N ASP A 700 16.21 -8.63 3.73
CA ASP A 700 15.35 -8.17 2.65
C ASP A 700 16.07 -7.43 1.50
N ASN A 701 15.53 -7.60 0.29
CA ASN A 701 15.39 -6.52 -0.69
C ASN A 701 14.33 -6.91 -1.74
N TYR A 702 13.20 -6.22 -1.66
CA TYR A 702 12.13 -6.13 -2.66
C TYR A 702 11.29 -7.40 -2.95
N SER A 703 9.98 -7.18 -2.89
CA SER A 703 8.93 -8.12 -3.27
C SER A 703 9.15 -8.70 -4.66
N HIS A 704 9.28 -10.03 -4.72
CA HIS A 704 8.80 -10.81 -5.84
C HIS A 704 8.16 -12.09 -5.29
N THR A 705 6.91 -12.30 -5.66
CA THR A 705 6.24 -13.59 -5.90
C THR A 705 6.95 -14.82 -5.31
N ILE A 706 6.32 -15.45 -4.31
CA ILE A 706 6.59 -16.81 -3.78
C ILE A 706 7.81 -17.49 -4.43
N ALA A 707 9.02 -17.17 -3.97
CA ALA A 707 10.22 -17.90 -4.35
C ALA A 707 11.29 -17.77 -3.26
N ALA A 708 11.59 -18.92 -2.65
CA ALA A 708 12.79 -19.24 -1.88
C ALA A 708 12.96 -18.55 -0.50
N GLY A 709 11.95 -18.70 0.37
CA GLY A 709 12.16 -18.56 1.82
C GLY A 709 12.70 -19.87 2.43
N GLY A 710 13.97 -19.88 2.84
CA GLY A 710 14.55 -20.91 3.69
C GLY A 710 15.96 -21.31 3.28
N MET A 711 16.97 -20.84 4.01
CA MET A 711 18.29 -21.45 4.02
C MET A 711 18.46 -22.15 5.36
N ILE A 712 18.59 -23.47 5.40
CA ILE A 712 19.23 -24.13 6.54
C ILE A 712 20.72 -23.76 6.45
N ALA A 713 21.16 -22.79 7.25
CA ALA A 713 22.52 -22.25 7.18
C ALA A 713 23.57 -23.37 7.25
N THR A 714 24.31 -23.58 6.15
CA THR A 714 25.31 -24.64 5.97
C THR A 714 26.41 -24.59 7.03
N PHE A 715 26.64 -23.42 7.64
CA PHE A 715 27.57 -23.22 8.75
C PHE A 715 27.08 -23.78 10.11
N GLY A 716 25.77 -23.72 10.40
CA GLY A 716 25.18 -24.30 11.61
C GLY A 716 25.30 -25.82 11.60
N ALA A 717 25.04 -26.40 10.44
CA ALA A 717 25.18 -27.83 10.17
C ALA A 717 26.61 -28.33 10.46
N VAL A 718 27.66 -27.64 9.97
CA VAL A 718 29.07 -28.03 10.21
C VAL A 718 29.47 -27.99 11.69
N MET A 719 28.98 -27.02 12.47
CA MET A 719 29.23 -26.94 13.92
C MET A 719 28.41 -27.97 14.71
N LEU A 720 27.16 -28.20 14.32
CA LEU A 720 26.30 -29.28 14.83
C LEU A 720 26.94 -30.66 14.58
N ALA A 721 27.70 -30.84 13.49
CA ALA A 721 28.52 -32.03 13.25
C ALA A 721 29.64 -32.20 14.26
N LEU A 722 30.34 -31.11 14.55
CA LEU A 722 31.47 -31.10 15.48
C LEU A 722 31.01 -31.40 16.91
N LEU A 723 29.80 -31.00 17.27
CA LEU A 723 29.09 -31.33 18.52
C LEU A 723 28.76 -32.83 18.67
N VAL A 724 28.68 -33.59 17.57
CA VAL A 724 28.42 -35.06 17.59
C VAL A 724 29.72 -35.86 17.76
N LEU A 725 30.87 -35.24 17.53
CA LEU A 725 32.20 -35.86 17.62
C LEU A 725 32.93 -35.61 18.95
N ALA A 726 32.33 -34.80 19.84
CA ALA A 726 32.92 -34.33 21.11
C ALA A 726 32.36 -35.07 22.34
#